data_AF-A0A1S8TRW2-F1
#
_entry.id   AF-A0A1S8TRW2-F1
#
_cell.length_a   1.000
_cell.length_b   1.000
_cell.length_c   1.000
_cell.angle_alpha   90.00
_cell.angle_beta   90.00
_cell.angle_gamma   90.00
#
_symmetry.space_group_name_H-M   'P 1'
#
loop_
_entity.id
_entity.type
_entity.pdbx_description
1 polymer ?
#
loop_
_entity_poly.entity_id
_entity_poly.type
_entity_poly.pdbx_seq_one_letter_code
_entity_poly.pdbx_strand_id
1 'polypeptide(L)'
;MEGRDLRIKLMLEKVYPNNEVVGLTKKGNKLYYEISNEAKKKNLNVIDYIESLGFVYVRGWKEELTESEIVNLLNGLFPQKIIESITEIMKKNSALYSSIKNVSKENGIKVKDYIERLGFTYDSSRKKKLDENEAVKLLNQLFSDKSIKNISDISKNNSTLYNSISRISKEKNMDISDYLESLGFEHLNKNINSNYDMKAINILCRDYDVNMSEMARIVGTSKQNLDSKLKSKKIKRGSYEKYEFTDEELNLIVNVIRERRHYYEDNSNEIVIKIYHGKYDIGINAILYKEHLKIKICFDLSDSVLKELDKFGFNKYQEQDMEMLNTIYSEYNSFKIYDEDNEEGLTTIDIDNSKLKSRLRSRAKYLNMNLNDYAKSLGFIILNRSKYTDEYIKKLLEKYKLDNNIVKIPSGTSDYISIFRMAKIRGYKGLEEFITAYGFKYERIREVNSIDEKYKEIIQNRYVVENKKIYINSFDPFYNRIRSFCYKHEISLNDFLSNLGFERIDNTNELPESYIQYDWKAEEAERLKDVFSDENIILFLDEIANENNEIYIDTTSQAYSNLWKIANIRDMSINDLIDMLGYKRIYAWDNHKIQRPCIADVEIEYDKNSIDGILDELQKIQGSLEKIENGNEKVKRNQTLVKKIKKLYHNKCQLCCPDDSGFSVPPIETENGELYVEVHHIKQVSEAFKSDDESDKLIDNYKNVIVVCSYHHKYLHYHLGGFKEIIQKEDGQLYFKSKLGETLKIFTNYHLTSTNTDN
;
A
#
# COMPACT_ATOMS: atom_id res chain seq x y z
N MET A 1 -15.33 24.51 -0.50
CA MET A 1 -15.63 23.41 -1.45
C MET A 1 -15.07 22.17 -0.80
N GLU A 2 -15.94 21.25 -0.42
CA GLU A 2 -15.63 20.17 0.52
C GLU A 2 -16.16 18.83 0.01
N GLY A 3 -15.81 17.73 0.68
CA GLY A 3 -16.34 16.39 0.37
C GLY A 3 -16.02 15.93 -1.05
N ARG A 4 -16.98 15.24 -1.69
CA ARG A 4 -16.78 14.65 -3.03
C ARG A 4 -16.38 15.65 -4.12
N ASP A 5 -16.82 16.91 -4.06
CA ASP A 5 -16.45 17.90 -5.09
C ASP A 5 -14.95 18.20 -5.07
N LEU A 6 -14.39 18.34 -3.86
CA LEU A 6 -12.95 18.54 -3.67
C LEU A 6 -12.16 17.34 -4.16
N ARG A 7 -12.60 16.12 -3.82
CA ARG A 7 -11.99 14.89 -4.33
C ARG A 7 -12.03 14.78 -5.85
N ILE A 8 -13.18 15.02 -6.47
CA ILE A 8 -13.36 14.95 -7.92
C ILE A 8 -12.51 16.02 -8.62
N LYS A 9 -12.40 17.23 -8.06
CA LYS A 9 -11.49 18.28 -8.55
C LYS A 9 -10.03 17.82 -8.50
N LEU A 10 -9.55 17.34 -7.34
CA LEU A 10 -8.17 16.84 -7.18
C LEU A 10 -7.86 15.67 -8.14
N MET A 11 -8.82 14.78 -8.37
CA MET A 11 -8.69 13.72 -9.39
C MET A 11 -8.62 14.25 -10.81
N LEU A 12 -9.41 15.28 -11.15
CA LEU A 12 -9.35 15.93 -12.46
C LEU A 12 -8.03 16.69 -12.65
N GLU A 13 -7.52 17.39 -11.63
CA GLU A 13 -6.20 18.06 -11.66
C GLU A 13 -5.07 17.05 -11.90
N LYS A 14 -5.14 15.87 -11.26
CA LYS A 14 -4.16 14.79 -11.42
C LYS A 14 -4.15 14.16 -12.82
N VAL A 15 -5.30 14.08 -13.50
CA VAL A 15 -5.43 13.48 -14.85
C VAL A 15 -5.31 14.52 -15.97
N TYR A 16 -5.62 15.78 -15.66
CA TYR A 16 -5.66 16.92 -16.57
C TYR A 16 -5.09 18.20 -15.90
N PRO A 17 -3.76 18.29 -15.69
CA PRO A 17 -3.14 19.42 -14.97
C PRO A 17 -3.25 20.79 -15.66
N ASN A 18 -3.76 20.83 -16.89
CA ASN A 18 -4.05 22.05 -17.65
C ASN A 18 -5.55 22.41 -17.66
N ASN A 19 -6.36 21.72 -16.86
CA ASN A 19 -7.81 21.82 -16.76
C ASN A 19 -8.63 21.39 -18.01
N GLU A 20 -8.03 20.69 -18.99
CA GLU A 20 -8.72 20.26 -20.23
C GLU A 20 -9.00 18.74 -20.26
N VAL A 21 -10.23 18.34 -19.91
CA VAL A 21 -10.75 16.94 -19.78
C VAL A 21 -11.03 16.27 -21.13
N VAL A 22 -9.98 16.06 -21.92
CA VAL A 22 -10.09 15.33 -23.19
C VAL A 22 -10.31 13.83 -22.94
N GLY A 23 -11.42 13.30 -23.46
CA GLY A 23 -11.66 11.86 -23.61
C GLY A 23 -11.82 11.11 -22.28
N LEU A 24 -12.62 11.65 -21.35
CA LEU A 24 -12.75 11.13 -19.98
C LEU A 24 -13.10 9.64 -19.93
N THR A 25 -13.99 9.17 -20.80
CA THR A 25 -14.36 7.73 -20.91
C THR A 25 -13.20 6.82 -21.31
N LYS A 26 -12.11 7.37 -21.87
CA LYS A 26 -10.89 6.63 -22.25
C LYS A 26 -9.75 6.79 -21.24
N LYS A 27 -9.52 8.01 -20.73
CA LYS A 27 -8.45 8.30 -19.75
C LYS A 27 -8.81 7.93 -18.31
N GLY A 28 -10.09 7.96 -17.96
CA GLY A 28 -10.58 7.77 -16.59
C GLY A 28 -12.02 7.30 -16.56
N ASN A 29 -12.30 6.11 -17.11
CA ASN A 29 -13.67 5.59 -17.24
C ASN A 29 -14.41 5.51 -15.88
N LYS A 30 -13.72 5.14 -14.79
CA LYS A 30 -14.26 5.19 -13.42
C LYS A 30 -14.63 6.62 -13.00
N LEU A 31 -13.72 7.58 -13.21
CA LEU A 31 -13.91 9.00 -12.90
C LEU A 31 -15.08 9.60 -13.70
N TYR A 32 -15.29 9.15 -14.96
CA TYR A 32 -16.49 9.48 -15.75
C TYR A 32 -17.79 9.05 -15.05
N TYR A 33 -17.86 7.82 -14.51
CA TYR A 33 -19.06 7.34 -13.82
C TYR A 33 -19.30 8.07 -12.49
N GLU A 34 -18.24 8.37 -11.71
CA GLU A 34 -18.37 9.13 -10.46
C GLU A 34 -18.85 10.56 -10.72
N ILE A 35 -18.22 11.26 -11.67
CA ILE A 35 -18.66 12.58 -12.16
C ILE A 35 -20.10 12.54 -12.67
N SER A 36 -20.48 11.52 -13.44
CA SER A 36 -21.85 11.37 -13.94
C SER A 36 -22.89 11.14 -12.85
N ASN A 37 -22.51 10.53 -11.73
CA ASN A 37 -23.44 10.26 -10.63
C ASN A 37 -23.60 11.48 -9.70
N GLU A 38 -22.54 12.25 -9.42
CA GLU A 38 -22.66 13.50 -8.67
C GLU A 38 -23.31 14.63 -9.51
N ALA A 39 -23.03 14.71 -10.82
CA ALA A 39 -23.73 15.62 -11.73
C ALA A 39 -25.26 15.38 -11.68
N LYS A 40 -25.71 14.12 -11.78
CA LYS A 40 -27.13 13.75 -11.66
C LYS A 40 -27.75 14.18 -10.32
N LYS A 41 -27.06 13.92 -9.20
CA LYS A 41 -27.55 14.34 -7.86
C LYS A 41 -27.74 15.86 -7.76
N LYS A 42 -26.93 16.63 -8.49
CA LYS A 42 -26.99 18.09 -8.56
C LYS A 42 -27.89 18.64 -9.68
N ASN A 43 -28.56 17.78 -10.44
CA ASN A 43 -29.32 18.12 -11.66
C ASN A 43 -28.49 18.87 -12.73
N LEU A 44 -27.17 18.67 -12.75
CA LEU A 44 -26.25 19.17 -13.77
C LEU A 44 -25.99 18.09 -14.83
N ASN A 45 -25.65 18.47 -16.06
CA ASN A 45 -25.07 17.51 -16.99
C ASN A 45 -23.56 17.34 -16.72
N VAL A 46 -22.95 16.28 -17.27
CA VAL A 46 -21.54 15.92 -17.03
C VAL A 46 -20.58 17.07 -17.36
N ILE A 47 -20.89 17.87 -18.38
CA ILE A 47 -20.07 19.01 -18.81
C ILE A 47 -20.23 20.16 -17.83
N ASP A 48 -21.47 20.59 -17.54
CA ASP A 48 -21.74 21.68 -16.58
C ASP A 48 -21.13 21.40 -15.20
N TYR A 49 -21.14 20.13 -14.77
CA TYR A 49 -20.53 19.75 -13.49
C TYR A 49 -19.00 19.82 -13.53
N ILE A 50 -18.36 19.36 -14.62
CA ILE A 50 -16.91 19.51 -14.84
C ILE A 50 -16.53 21.00 -14.90
N GLU A 51 -17.31 21.83 -15.61
CA GLU A 51 -17.12 23.28 -15.68
C GLU A 51 -17.31 23.95 -14.31
N SER A 52 -18.26 23.49 -13.48
CA SER A 52 -18.45 23.98 -12.11
C SER A 52 -17.28 23.70 -11.15
N LEU A 53 -16.39 22.76 -11.51
CA LEU A 53 -15.14 22.47 -10.80
C LEU A 53 -13.92 23.17 -11.43
N GLY A 54 -14.08 23.81 -12.61
CA GLY A 54 -13.06 24.60 -13.31
C GLY A 54 -12.44 23.99 -14.59
N PHE A 55 -13.14 23.12 -15.34
CA PHE A 55 -12.60 22.23 -16.42
C PHE A 55 -13.44 22.17 -17.77
N VAL A 56 -13.08 21.36 -18.83
CA VAL A 56 -13.72 21.26 -20.22
C VAL A 56 -13.64 19.82 -20.90
N TYR A 57 -14.47 19.31 -21.88
CA TYR A 57 -14.78 17.81 -22.09
C TYR A 57 -14.83 17.05 -23.53
N VAL A 58 -14.55 15.69 -23.70
CA VAL A 58 -14.63 14.82 -24.99
C VAL A 58 -14.95 13.22 -24.86
N ARG A 59 -15.22 12.37 -25.94
CA ARG A 59 -16.04 11.05 -26.01
C ARG A 59 -15.65 9.80 -27.00
N GLY A 60 -16.23 8.52 -26.94
CA GLY A 60 -16.33 7.35 -27.99
C GLY A 60 -15.87 5.85 -27.63
N TRP A 61 -16.13 4.58 -28.19
CA TRP A 61 -16.86 3.81 -29.34
C TRP A 61 -16.98 2.17 -29.18
N LYS A 62 -17.31 1.23 -30.18
CA LYS A 62 -17.80 -0.26 -30.07
C LYS A 62 -17.44 -1.49 -31.10
N GLU A 63 -18.13 -2.71 -31.18
CA GLU A 63 -17.67 -4.19 -31.50
C GLU A 63 -18.29 -5.21 -32.65
N GLU A 64 -18.38 -6.61 -32.52
CA GLU A 64 -18.35 -7.77 -33.58
C GLU A 64 -19.24 -9.17 -33.51
N LEU A 65 -19.00 -10.36 -34.24
CA LEU A 65 -19.98 -11.55 -34.64
C LEU A 65 -19.57 -13.14 -34.72
N THR A 66 -20.38 -14.16 -35.26
CA THR A 66 -20.30 -15.74 -35.17
C THR A 66 -20.20 -16.74 -36.44
N GLU A 67 -20.07 -18.10 -36.28
CA GLU A 67 -19.76 -19.17 -37.34
C GLU A 67 -20.84 -19.62 -38.37
N SER A 68 -22.03 -20.09 -38.01
CA SER A 68 -23.00 -20.56 -39.04
C SER A 68 -23.48 -19.40 -39.93
N GLU A 69 -23.48 -18.21 -39.34
CA GLU A 69 -23.63 -16.91 -39.99
C GLU A 69 -22.47 -16.63 -40.97
N ILE A 70 -21.22 -16.88 -40.56
CA ILE A 70 -20.04 -16.81 -41.43
C ILE A 70 -20.24 -17.63 -42.72
N VAL A 71 -20.74 -18.86 -42.63
CA VAL A 71 -20.93 -19.72 -43.82
C VAL A 71 -22.01 -19.15 -44.74
N ASN A 72 -23.13 -18.68 -44.19
CA ASN A 72 -24.20 -18.07 -44.99
C ASN A 72 -23.73 -16.77 -45.67
N LEU A 73 -23.00 -15.92 -44.94
CA LEU A 73 -22.43 -14.67 -45.46
C LEU A 73 -21.36 -14.93 -46.55
N LEU A 74 -20.51 -15.95 -46.39
CA LEU A 74 -19.52 -16.33 -47.41
C LEU A 74 -20.19 -16.88 -48.68
N ASN A 75 -21.23 -17.71 -48.57
CA ASN A 75 -21.96 -18.18 -49.76
C ASN A 75 -22.68 -17.02 -50.48
N GLY A 76 -23.22 -16.04 -49.74
CA GLY A 76 -23.82 -14.84 -50.33
C GLY A 76 -22.81 -13.92 -51.05
N LEU A 77 -21.59 -13.81 -50.52
CA LEU A 77 -20.52 -12.98 -51.12
C LEU A 77 -19.75 -13.68 -52.25
N PHE A 78 -19.73 -15.01 -52.27
CA PHE A 78 -18.96 -15.83 -53.21
C PHE A 78 -19.75 -17.09 -53.69
N PRO A 79 -20.85 -16.94 -54.46
CA PRO A 79 -21.76 -18.05 -54.76
C PRO A 79 -21.14 -19.22 -55.54
N GLN A 80 -20.07 -18.98 -56.32
CA GLN A 80 -19.33 -20.01 -57.06
C GLN A 80 -18.23 -20.68 -56.23
N LYS A 81 -18.07 -20.31 -54.95
CA LYS A 81 -17.06 -20.82 -54.02
C LYS A 81 -15.59 -20.66 -54.46
N ILE A 82 -15.30 -19.61 -55.22
CA ILE A 82 -13.95 -19.19 -55.62
C ILE A 82 -13.69 -17.79 -55.04
N ILE A 83 -12.49 -17.56 -54.51
CA ILE A 83 -12.05 -16.32 -53.84
C ILE A 83 -10.65 -15.96 -54.35
N GLU A 84 -10.38 -14.72 -54.76
CA GLU A 84 -9.05 -14.35 -55.29
C GLU A 84 -8.00 -14.17 -54.18
N SER A 85 -8.43 -13.73 -52.99
CA SER A 85 -7.54 -13.64 -51.81
C SER A 85 -8.32 -13.53 -50.50
N ILE A 86 -7.67 -13.90 -49.39
CA ILE A 86 -8.22 -13.67 -48.02
C ILE A 86 -8.56 -12.19 -47.80
N THR A 87 -7.72 -11.29 -48.33
CA THR A 87 -7.93 -9.84 -48.32
C THR A 87 -9.16 -9.36 -49.11
N GLU A 88 -9.73 -10.19 -49.99
CA GLU A 88 -10.97 -9.86 -50.70
C GLU A 88 -12.18 -9.95 -49.76
N ILE A 89 -12.21 -10.95 -48.87
CA ILE A 89 -13.24 -11.12 -47.83
C ILE A 89 -13.21 -9.89 -46.92
N MET A 90 -12.03 -9.51 -46.42
CA MET A 90 -11.83 -8.33 -45.58
C MET A 90 -12.30 -7.01 -46.24
N LYS A 91 -12.19 -6.90 -47.57
CA LYS A 91 -12.67 -5.73 -48.33
C LYS A 91 -14.17 -5.72 -48.55
N LYS A 92 -14.81 -6.89 -48.73
CA LYS A 92 -16.26 -7.01 -48.92
C LYS A 92 -17.04 -6.95 -47.61
N ASN A 93 -16.49 -7.53 -46.54
CA ASN A 93 -17.02 -7.43 -45.17
C ASN A 93 -15.89 -7.66 -44.15
N SER A 94 -15.45 -6.57 -43.50
CA SER A 94 -14.34 -6.59 -42.55
C SER A 94 -14.69 -7.26 -41.22
N ALA A 95 -15.89 -7.03 -40.67
CA ALA A 95 -16.37 -7.66 -39.44
C ALA A 95 -16.50 -9.18 -39.60
N LEU A 96 -17.00 -9.63 -40.75
CA LEU A 96 -17.01 -11.04 -41.14
C LEU A 96 -15.59 -11.63 -41.16
N TYR A 97 -14.63 -10.93 -41.77
CA TYR A 97 -13.25 -11.39 -41.82
C TYR A 97 -12.58 -11.50 -40.43
N SER A 98 -12.78 -10.51 -39.55
CA SER A 98 -12.29 -10.58 -38.18
C SER A 98 -12.94 -11.73 -37.40
N SER A 99 -14.26 -11.93 -37.55
CA SER A 99 -14.98 -13.07 -36.96
C SER A 99 -14.40 -14.41 -37.45
N ILE A 100 -14.18 -14.57 -38.76
CA ILE A 100 -13.50 -15.75 -39.35
C ILE A 100 -12.10 -15.94 -38.75
N LYS A 101 -11.34 -14.86 -38.62
CA LYS A 101 -9.97 -14.88 -38.08
C LYS A 101 -9.92 -15.30 -36.61
N ASN A 102 -10.95 -14.98 -35.83
CA ASN A 102 -11.08 -15.42 -34.44
C ASN A 102 -11.46 -16.90 -34.37
N VAL A 103 -12.56 -17.33 -35.03
CA VAL A 103 -13.04 -18.73 -35.00
C VAL A 103 -12.04 -19.72 -35.60
N SER A 104 -11.33 -19.36 -36.67
CA SER A 104 -10.29 -20.22 -37.26
C SER A 104 -9.09 -20.41 -36.31
N LYS A 105 -8.69 -19.35 -35.59
CA LYS A 105 -7.64 -19.41 -34.56
C LYS A 105 -8.04 -20.30 -33.39
N GLU A 106 -9.30 -20.25 -32.96
CA GLU A 106 -9.86 -21.12 -31.90
C GLU A 106 -9.90 -22.60 -32.33
N ASN A 107 -10.25 -22.86 -33.60
CA ASN A 107 -10.16 -24.20 -34.20
C ASN A 107 -8.71 -24.68 -34.42
N GLY A 108 -7.69 -23.83 -34.20
CA GLY A 108 -6.27 -24.16 -34.43
C GLY A 108 -5.84 -24.25 -35.90
N ILE A 109 -6.67 -23.77 -36.84
CA ILE A 109 -6.47 -23.90 -38.28
C ILE A 109 -6.16 -22.53 -38.89
N LYS A 110 -5.35 -22.45 -39.95
CA LYS A 110 -5.09 -21.16 -40.61
C LYS A 110 -6.37 -20.68 -41.31
N VAL A 111 -6.57 -19.36 -41.36
CA VAL A 111 -7.72 -18.71 -42.02
C VAL A 111 -8.00 -19.29 -43.42
N LYS A 112 -6.96 -19.49 -44.24
CA LYS A 112 -7.06 -20.07 -45.59
C LYS A 112 -7.61 -21.50 -45.54
N ASP A 113 -6.90 -22.36 -44.82
CA ASP A 113 -7.18 -23.79 -44.66
C ASP A 113 -8.58 -24.03 -44.03
N TYR A 114 -9.03 -23.11 -43.15
CA TYR A 114 -10.38 -23.08 -42.57
C TYR A 114 -11.46 -22.70 -43.60
N ILE A 115 -11.22 -21.68 -44.42
CA ILE A 115 -12.12 -21.29 -45.54
C ILE A 115 -12.18 -22.41 -46.60
N GLU A 116 -11.08 -23.15 -46.81
CA GLU A 116 -11.04 -24.34 -47.66
C GLU A 116 -11.83 -25.51 -47.03
N ARG A 117 -11.77 -25.72 -45.70
CA ARG A 117 -12.66 -26.63 -44.96
C ARG A 117 -14.15 -26.25 -45.10
N LEU A 118 -14.48 -24.96 -45.21
CA LEU A 118 -15.84 -24.48 -45.51
C LEU A 118 -16.24 -24.63 -47.00
N GLY A 119 -15.35 -25.17 -47.83
CA GLY A 119 -15.62 -25.57 -49.21
C GLY A 119 -15.34 -24.51 -50.28
N PHE A 120 -14.51 -23.51 -49.99
CA PHE A 120 -14.11 -22.46 -50.93
C PHE A 120 -12.68 -22.69 -51.47
N THR A 121 -12.34 -22.11 -52.63
CA THR A 121 -11.06 -22.34 -53.34
C THR A 121 -10.42 -21.02 -53.82
N TYR A 122 -9.11 -21.04 -54.11
CA TYR A 122 -8.33 -19.85 -54.48
C TYR A 122 -7.61 -19.97 -55.83
N ASP A 123 -7.77 -18.98 -56.71
CA ASP A 123 -6.91 -18.73 -57.88
C ASP A 123 -5.97 -17.54 -57.60
N SER A 124 -4.75 -17.60 -58.13
CA SER A 124 -3.68 -16.60 -57.93
C SER A 124 -3.05 -16.10 -59.24
N SER A 125 -3.62 -16.46 -60.39
CA SER A 125 -3.04 -16.26 -61.73
C SER A 125 -2.99 -14.80 -62.24
N ARG A 126 -3.63 -13.84 -61.54
CA ARG A 126 -3.73 -12.42 -61.96
C ARG A 126 -3.06 -11.45 -60.99
N LYS A 127 -1.94 -10.84 -61.38
CA LYS A 127 -1.35 -9.67 -60.71
C LYS A 127 -1.03 -8.54 -61.71
N LYS A 128 -1.73 -7.41 -61.60
CA LYS A 128 -1.52 -6.21 -62.43
C LYS A 128 -0.21 -5.51 -62.03
N LYS A 129 0.56 -5.01 -63.02
CA LYS A 129 1.70 -4.10 -62.82
C LYS A 129 1.23 -2.64 -62.91
N LEU A 130 1.91 -1.73 -62.21
CA LEU A 130 1.63 -0.28 -62.19
C LEU A 130 2.66 0.48 -63.04
N ASP A 131 2.21 1.45 -63.84
CA ASP A 131 3.08 2.40 -64.54
C ASP A 131 3.60 3.53 -63.62
N GLU A 132 4.40 4.47 -64.15
CA GLU A 132 4.95 5.57 -63.36
C GLU A 132 3.87 6.55 -62.83
N ASN A 133 2.85 6.87 -63.63
CA ASN A 133 1.78 7.78 -63.20
C ASN A 133 0.85 7.10 -62.18
N GLU A 134 0.50 5.83 -62.39
CA GLU A 134 -0.21 5.02 -61.37
C GLU A 134 0.60 4.92 -60.07
N ALA A 135 1.92 4.71 -60.16
CA ALA A 135 2.80 4.62 -59.00
C ALA A 135 2.94 5.94 -58.23
N VAL A 136 3.22 7.06 -58.93
CA VAL A 136 3.34 8.39 -58.30
C VAL A 136 2.01 8.81 -57.67
N LYS A 137 0.87 8.52 -58.32
CA LYS A 137 -0.46 8.78 -57.74
C LYS A 137 -0.71 7.98 -56.47
N LEU A 138 -0.39 6.69 -56.46
CA LEU A 138 -0.50 5.84 -55.26
C LEU A 138 0.47 6.26 -54.14
N LEU A 139 1.66 6.74 -54.48
CA LEU A 139 2.63 7.24 -53.51
C LEU A 139 2.12 8.51 -52.80
N ASN A 140 1.60 9.49 -53.56
CA ASN A 140 0.99 10.71 -52.99
C ASN A 140 -0.31 10.40 -52.21
N GLN A 141 -0.98 9.27 -52.45
CA GLN A 141 -2.13 8.83 -51.66
C GLN A 141 -1.76 8.14 -50.34
N LEU A 142 -0.59 7.48 -50.27
CA LEU A 142 -0.12 6.79 -49.07
C LEU A 142 0.76 7.67 -48.16
N PHE A 143 1.42 8.68 -48.74
CA PHE A 143 2.30 9.62 -48.05
C PHE A 143 1.92 11.05 -48.51
N SER A 144 0.74 11.51 -48.10
CA SER A 144 0.14 12.77 -48.54
C SER A 144 0.78 14.03 -47.92
N ASP A 145 1.46 13.85 -46.78
CA ASP A 145 2.40 14.80 -46.17
C ASP A 145 3.74 14.88 -46.91
N LYS A 146 3.95 13.97 -47.88
CA LYS A 146 5.20 13.72 -48.60
C LYS A 146 6.40 13.31 -47.73
N SER A 147 6.20 12.93 -46.46
CA SER A 147 7.30 12.44 -45.62
C SER A 147 7.41 10.91 -45.70
N ILE A 148 8.63 10.38 -45.81
CA ILE A 148 8.89 8.93 -45.85
C ILE A 148 9.97 8.61 -44.82
N LYS A 149 9.57 7.98 -43.71
CA LYS A 149 10.51 7.66 -42.62
C LYS A 149 11.50 6.56 -42.99
N ASN A 150 11.06 5.48 -43.64
CA ASN A 150 11.96 4.46 -44.19
C ASN A 150 11.46 3.97 -45.55
N ILE A 151 12.37 3.66 -46.48
CA ILE A 151 12.03 3.06 -47.79
C ILE A 151 11.24 1.75 -47.61
N SER A 152 11.51 0.99 -46.55
CA SER A 152 10.80 -0.26 -46.22
C SER A 152 9.31 -0.05 -45.96
N ASP A 153 8.89 1.15 -45.54
CA ASP A 153 7.50 1.45 -45.22
C ASP A 153 6.63 1.55 -46.49
N ILE A 154 7.22 1.89 -47.65
CA ILE A 154 6.57 1.76 -48.96
C ILE A 154 6.26 0.27 -49.22
N SER A 155 7.23 -0.63 -48.99
CA SER A 155 7.06 -2.07 -49.21
C SER A 155 6.08 -2.73 -48.23
N LYS A 156 5.97 -2.23 -46.99
CA LYS A 156 4.99 -2.70 -45.99
C LYS A 156 3.57 -2.33 -46.40
N ASN A 157 3.36 -1.08 -46.84
CA ASN A 157 2.03 -0.59 -47.22
C ASN A 157 1.57 -1.09 -48.59
N ASN A 158 2.47 -1.14 -49.58
CA ASN A 158 2.16 -1.65 -50.92
C ASN A 158 3.42 -2.20 -51.62
N SER A 159 3.61 -3.52 -51.54
CA SER A 159 4.73 -4.22 -52.18
C SER A 159 4.74 -4.11 -53.71
N THR A 160 3.58 -4.00 -54.37
CA THR A 160 3.49 -3.76 -55.82
C THR A 160 4.00 -2.37 -56.18
N LEU A 161 3.64 -1.35 -55.40
CA LEU A 161 4.14 0.03 -55.56
C LEU A 161 5.66 0.10 -55.36
N TYR A 162 6.17 -0.50 -54.29
CA TYR A 162 7.61 -0.57 -54.02
C TYR A 162 8.39 -1.22 -55.19
N ASN A 163 7.86 -2.32 -55.74
CA ASN A 163 8.47 -2.99 -56.88
C ASN A 163 8.46 -2.14 -58.16
N SER A 164 7.39 -1.36 -58.41
CA SER A 164 7.38 -0.39 -59.53
C SER A 164 8.37 0.76 -59.29
N ILE A 165 8.46 1.31 -58.08
CA ILE A 165 9.40 2.40 -57.74
C ILE A 165 10.85 1.92 -57.86
N SER A 166 11.20 0.73 -57.33
CA SER A 166 12.54 0.13 -57.44
C SER A 166 12.94 -0.25 -58.88
N ARG A 167 11.98 -0.31 -59.81
CA ARG A 167 12.22 -0.45 -61.24
C ARG A 167 12.46 0.91 -61.89
N ILE A 168 11.57 1.88 -61.66
CA ILE A 168 11.61 3.20 -62.33
C ILE A 168 12.85 4.00 -61.91
N SER A 169 13.27 3.94 -60.64
CA SER A 169 14.49 4.60 -60.17
C SER A 169 15.74 4.08 -60.92
N LYS A 170 15.83 2.76 -61.13
CA LYS A 170 16.90 2.12 -61.92
C LYS A 170 16.84 2.47 -63.39
N GLU A 171 15.64 2.54 -63.98
CA GLU A 171 15.43 2.99 -65.36
C GLU A 171 15.85 4.47 -65.56
N LYS A 172 15.90 5.26 -64.47
CA LYS A 172 16.40 6.65 -64.45
C LYS A 172 17.84 6.80 -63.93
N ASN A 173 18.55 5.71 -63.64
CA ASN A 173 19.89 5.69 -63.02
C ASN A 173 19.99 6.49 -61.69
N MET A 174 18.93 6.48 -60.87
CA MET A 174 18.89 7.10 -59.55
C MET A 174 18.73 6.05 -58.45
N ASP A 175 19.22 6.31 -57.23
CA ASP A 175 18.80 5.50 -56.09
C ASP A 175 17.33 5.76 -55.74
N ILE A 176 16.73 4.86 -54.97
CA ILE A 176 15.33 4.99 -54.54
C ILE A 176 15.14 6.26 -53.70
N SER A 177 16.07 6.64 -52.82
CA SER A 177 15.97 7.92 -52.08
C SER A 177 16.01 9.13 -53.01
N ASP A 178 16.96 9.19 -53.94
CA ASP A 178 17.13 10.34 -54.85
C ASP A 178 15.93 10.47 -55.81
N TYR A 179 15.36 9.34 -56.25
CA TYR A 179 14.14 9.33 -57.07
C TYR A 179 12.91 9.82 -56.28
N LEU A 180 12.77 9.45 -55.00
CA LEU A 180 11.69 9.96 -54.14
C LEU A 180 11.84 11.46 -53.88
N GLU A 181 13.06 11.95 -53.64
CA GLU A 181 13.36 13.37 -53.51
C GLU A 181 13.07 14.14 -54.82
N SER A 182 13.32 13.54 -55.99
CA SER A 182 12.97 14.13 -57.30
C SER A 182 11.45 14.28 -57.53
N LEU A 183 10.63 13.49 -56.81
CA LEU A 183 9.16 13.61 -56.77
C LEU A 183 8.67 14.57 -55.66
N GLY A 184 9.61 15.17 -54.92
CA GLY A 184 9.38 16.10 -53.82
C GLY A 184 9.00 15.43 -52.50
N PHE A 185 9.45 14.19 -52.24
CA PHE A 185 9.26 13.51 -50.95
C PHE A 185 10.50 13.65 -50.07
N GLU A 186 10.29 13.89 -48.78
CA GLU A 186 11.36 14.08 -47.79
C GLU A 186 11.68 12.76 -47.08
N HIS A 187 12.92 12.27 -47.25
CA HIS A 187 13.35 10.94 -46.76
C HIS A 187 14.14 11.04 -45.45
N LEU A 188 13.45 10.84 -44.32
CA LEU A 188 13.97 11.20 -42.99
C LEU A 188 15.13 10.29 -42.49
N ASN A 189 15.18 9.01 -42.90
CA ASN A 189 16.31 8.11 -42.62
C ASN A 189 17.16 7.83 -43.88
N LYS A 190 17.77 8.86 -44.47
CA LYS A 190 19.00 8.66 -45.26
C LYS A 190 20.03 7.92 -44.40
N ASN A 191 20.79 6.99 -45.02
CA ASN A 191 21.67 6.04 -44.30
C ASN A 191 22.46 6.72 -43.16
N ILE A 192 22.28 6.26 -41.92
CA ILE A 192 22.83 6.90 -40.71
C ILE A 192 24.35 6.73 -40.65
N ASN A 193 25.05 7.61 -41.37
CA ASN A 193 26.48 7.87 -41.21
C ASN A 193 26.70 8.49 -39.84
N SER A 194 26.84 7.60 -38.86
CA SER A 194 27.08 7.89 -37.46
C SER A 194 28.51 8.43 -37.28
N ASN A 195 28.67 9.73 -37.53
CA ASN A 195 29.88 10.52 -37.23
C ASN A 195 30.03 10.70 -35.71
N TYR A 196 30.11 9.59 -34.98
CA TYR A 196 30.63 9.57 -33.62
C TYR A 196 32.15 9.54 -33.68
N ASP A 197 32.82 10.26 -32.78
CA ASP A 197 34.28 10.21 -32.69
C ASP A 197 34.76 8.84 -32.18
N MET A 198 34.98 7.94 -33.13
CA MET A 198 35.50 6.60 -32.90
C MET A 198 36.91 6.60 -32.28
N LYS A 199 37.67 7.72 -32.31
CA LYS A 199 38.94 7.84 -31.60
C LYS A 199 38.74 8.27 -30.15
N ALA A 200 37.84 9.21 -29.85
CA ALA A 200 37.44 9.53 -28.49
C ALA A 200 36.87 8.29 -27.78
N ILE A 201 35.98 7.54 -28.42
CA ILE A 201 35.47 6.27 -27.88
C ILE A 201 36.61 5.25 -27.68
N ASN A 202 37.61 5.20 -28.57
CA ASN A 202 38.77 4.31 -28.41
C ASN A 202 39.72 4.74 -27.28
N ILE A 203 39.85 6.04 -26.98
CA ILE A 203 40.59 6.55 -25.81
C ILE A 203 39.84 6.14 -24.54
N LEU A 204 38.54 6.44 -24.47
CA LEU A 204 37.66 6.09 -23.37
C LEU A 204 37.73 4.59 -23.04
N CYS A 205 37.52 3.71 -24.03
CA CYS A 205 37.58 2.25 -23.86
C CYS A 205 38.98 1.68 -23.56
N ARG A 206 40.06 2.48 -23.65
CA ARG A 206 41.44 2.06 -23.34
C ARG A 206 41.86 2.49 -21.93
N ASP A 207 41.57 3.74 -21.60
CA ASP A 207 42.15 4.47 -20.46
C ASP A 207 41.17 4.65 -19.29
N TYR A 208 39.88 4.39 -19.50
CA TYR A 208 38.80 4.49 -18.51
C TYR A 208 38.07 3.14 -18.35
N ASP A 209 37.34 2.95 -17.25
CA ASP A 209 36.58 1.73 -17.00
C ASP A 209 35.24 1.75 -17.77
N VAL A 210 35.22 1.15 -18.97
CA VAL A 210 34.07 1.18 -19.88
C VAL A 210 33.42 -0.19 -20.05
N ASN A 211 32.16 -0.30 -19.63
CA ASN A 211 31.30 -1.42 -19.98
C ASN A 211 30.96 -1.39 -21.48
N MET A 212 31.68 -2.17 -22.29
CA MET A 212 31.52 -2.25 -23.74
C MET A 212 30.12 -2.68 -24.20
N SER A 213 29.30 -3.33 -23.35
CA SER A 213 27.90 -3.64 -23.67
C SER A 213 27.00 -2.41 -23.56
N GLU A 214 27.24 -1.58 -22.55
CA GLU A 214 26.52 -0.34 -22.26
C GLU A 214 26.90 0.77 -23.24
N MET A 215 28.19 0.92 -23.53
CA MET A 215 28.67 1.87 -24.54
C MET A 215 28.07 1.59 -25.92
N ALA A 216 27.92 0.31 -26.30
CA ALA A 216 27.25 -0.07 -27.54
C ALA A 216 25.75 0.33 -27.55
N ARG A 217 25.05 0.22 -26.42
CA ARG A 217 23.66 0.70 -26.26
C ARG A 217 23.56 2.22 -26.43
N ILE A 218 24.42 2.98 -25.75
CA ILE A 218 24.44 4.46 -25.82
C ILE A 218 24.65 4.93 -27.27
N VAL A 219 25.60 4.31 -27.97
CA VAL A 219 25.96 4.56 -29.39
C VAL A 219 24.91 4.04 -30.39
N GLY A 220 23.91 3.28 -29.94
CA GLY A 220 22.85 2.72 -30.80
C GLY A 220 23.35 1.62 -31.75
N THR A 221 24.28 0.76 -31.31
CA THR A 221 24.85 -0.28 -32.16
C THR A 221 25.15 -1.59 -31.42
N SER A 222 25.49 -2.66 -32.14
CA SER A 222 25.84 -3.94 -31.51
C SER A 222 27.27 -3.92 -30.95
N LYS A 223 27.47 -4.60 -29.80
CA LYS A 223 28.80 -4.76 -29.17
C LYS A 223 29.86 -5.28 -30.14
N GLN A 224 29.48 -6.22 -31.01
CA GLN A 224 30.35 -6.80 -32.04
C GLN A 224 30.73 -5.78 -33.13
N ASN A 225 29.79 -4.93 -33.56
CA ASN A 225 30.06 -3.87 -34.52
C ASN A 225 30.97 -2.78 -33.92
N LEU A 226 30.73 -2.39 -32.66
CA LEU A 226 31.57 -1.42 -31.96
C LEU A 226 33.01 -1.93 -31.79
N ASP A 227 33.18 -3.15 -31.29
CA ASP A 227 34.49 -3.81 -31.14
C ASP A 227 35.24 -3.96 -32.48
N SER A 228 34.53 -4.36 -33.55
CA SER A 228 35.06 -4.43 -34.91
C SER A 228 35.53 -3.07 -35.43
N LYS A 229 34.72 -2.02 -35.25
CA LYS A 229 35.09 -0.63 -35.60
C LYS A 229 36.35 -0.20 -34.84
N LEU A 230 36.37 -0.35 -33.50
CA LEU A 230 37.49 0.04 -32.62
C LEU A 230 38.82 -0.63 -33.00
N LYS A 231 38.78 -1.90 -33.41
CA LYS A 231 39.98 -2.66 -33.85
C LYS A 231 40.52 -2.23 -35.23
N SER A 232 39.80 -1.37 -35.97
CA SER A 232 40.20 -0.98 -37.32
C SER A 232 41.47 -0.12 -37.38
N LYS A 233 42.33 -0.36 -38.38
CA LYS A 233 43.58 0.40 -38.57
C LYS A 233 43.38 1.88 -38.93
N LYS A 234 42.16 2.30 -39.31
CA LYS A 234 41.85 3.69 -39.69
C LYS A 234 41.80 4.63 -38.47
N ILE A 235 41.17 4.22 -37.37
CA ILE A 235 41.00 5.06 -36.16
C ILE A 235 42.35 5.52 -35.60
N LYS A 236 43.38 4.66 -35.65
CA LYS A 236 44.72 4.92 -35.11
C LYS A 236 45.48 6.07 -35.78
N ARG A 237 44.93 6.73 -36.81
CA ARG A 237 45.56 7.84 -37.55
C ARG A 237 44.81 9.17 -37.50
N GLY A 238 43.60 9.24 -36.94
CA GLY A 238 42.84 10.50 -36.81
C GLY A 238 43.30 11.39 -35.65
N SER A 239 42.86 12.65 -35.64
CA SER A 239 42.66 13.43 -34.41
C SER A 239 41.40 12.96 -33.67
N TYR A 240 41.14 13.49 -32.48
CA TYR A 240 39.83 13.42 -31.82
C TYR A 240 39.31 14.86 -31.69
N GLU A 241 37.99 15.06 -31.66
CA GLU A 241 37.37 16.37 -31.47
C GLU A 241 37.37 16.74 -29.98
N LYS A 242 37.89 17.91 -29.63
CA LYS A 242 37.73 18.47 -28.28
C LYS A 242 36.36 19.13 -28.18
N TYR A 243 35.55 18.68 -27.23
CA TYR A 243 34.24 19.25 -26.93
C TYR A 243 34.27 19.97 -25.58
N GLU A 244 33.71 21.17 -25.57
CA GLU A 244 33.29 21.87 -24.36
C GLU A 244 31.77 21.70 -24.18
N PHE A 245 31.33 21.78 -22.93
CA PHE A 245 29.92 21.71 -22.57
C PHE A 245 29.30 23.11 -22.53
N THR A 246 28.05 23.26 -22.96
CA THR A 246 27.28 24.51 -22.79
C THR A 246 26.86 24.68 -21.34
N ASP A 247 26.45 25.89 -20.93
CA ASP A 247 25.96 26.14 -19.57
C ASP A 247 24.74 25.26 -19.21
N GLU A 248 23.89 24.93 -20.18
CA GLU A 248 22.74 24.04 -20.01
C GLU A 248 23.18 22.58 -19.79
N GLU A 249 24.11 22.08 -20.61
CA GLU A 249 24.71 20.76 -20.44
C GLU A 249 25.45 20.65 -19.09
N LEU A 250 26.22 21.68 -18.72
CA LEU A 250 26.93 21.76 -17.44
C LEU A 250 25.97 21.72 -16.25
N ASN A 251 24.86 22.45 -16.29
CA ASN A 251 23.86 22.41 -15.22
C ASN A 251 23.26 21.02 -15.03
N LEU A 252 22.94 20.31 -16.13
CA LEU A 252 22.42 18.94 -16.05
C LEU A 252 23.48 17.95 -15.55
N ILE A 253 24.73 18.04 -16.04
CA ILE A 253 25.88 17.25 -15.56
C ILE A 253 26.11 17.45 -14.06
N VAL A 254 26.09 18.70 -13.59
CA VAL A 254 26.27 19.04 -12.17
C VAL A 254 25.12 18.49 -11.30
N ASN A 255 23.89 18.45 -11.80
CA ASN A 255 22.79 17.81 -11.08
C ASN A 255 22.97 16.29 -10.96
N VAL A 256 23.41 15.60 -12.03
CA VAL A 256 23.75 14.16 -11.99
C VAL A 256 24.87 13.85 -10.99
N ILE A 257 25.89 14.73 -10.90
CA ILE A 257 26.95 14.66 -9.89
C ILE A 257 26.39 14.84 -8.46
N ARG A 258 25.50 15.82 -8.25
CA ARG A 258 24.86 16.08 -6.95
C ARG A 258 24.00 14.92 -6.46
N GLU A 259 23.32 14.22 -7.36
CA GLU A 259 22.57 13.00 -7.09
C GLU A 259 23.47 11.76 -6.83
N ARG A 260 24.80 11.90 -6.93
CA ARG A 260 25.79 10.80 -6.87
C ARG A 260 25.45 9.67 -7.84
N ARG A 261 25.08 10.03 -9.07
CA ARG A 261 24.80 9.10 -10.17
C ARG A 261 25.95 9.12 -11.17
N HIS A 262 26.40 7.93 -11.57
CA HIS A 262 27.34 7.77 -12.68
C HIS A 262 26.63 7.72 -14.03
N TYR A 263 25.34 7.40 -14.06
CA TYR A 263 24.51 7.30 -15.26
C TYR A 263 23.19 8.06 -15.11
N TYR A 264 22.80 8.74 -16.18
CA TYR A 264 21.49 9.38 -16.35
C TYR A 264 21.02 9.19 -17.79
N GLU A 265 19.73 8.93 -17.95
CA GLU A 265 19.02 8.78 -19.22
C GLU A 265 17.63 9.39 -19.03
N ASP A 266 17.22 10.28 -19.93
CA ASP A 266 15.92 10.95 -19.82
C ASP A 266 14.76 10.04 -20.27
N ASN A 267 13.52 10.43 -19.95
CA ASN A 267 12.34 9.63 -20.31
C ASN A 267 12.17 9.45 -21.84
N SER A 268 12.79 10.33 -22.63
CA SER A 268 12.87 10.32 -24.09
C SER A 268 13.89 9.30 -24.62
N ASN A 269 14.93 8.97 -23.84
CA ASN A 269 16.18 8.30 -24.24
C ASN A 269 17.00 9.11 -25.27
N GLU A 270 16.77 10.43 -25.31
CA GLU A 270 17.43 11.38 -26.20
C GLU A 270 18.64 12.04 -25.52
N ILE A 271 18.55 12.33 -24.22
CA ILE A 271 19.67 12.81 -23.41
C ILE A 271 20.22 11.67 -22.57
N VAL A 272 21.53 11.40 -22.71
CA VAL A 272 22.25 10.41 -21.89
C VAL A 272 23.56 11.00 -21.37
N ILE A 273 23.80 10.86 -20.06
CA ILE A 273 25.04 11.27 -19.40
C ILE A 273 25.66 10.05 -18.73
N LYS A 274 26.97 9.82 -18.96
CA LYS A 274 27.76 8.82 -18.24
C LYS A 274 29.08 9.41 -17.78
N ILE A 275 29.39 9.26 -16.50
CA ILE A 275 30.65 9.62 -15.86
C ILE A 275 31.52 8.36 -15.77
N TYR A 276 32.72 8.42 -16.34
CA TYR A 276 33.68 7.32 -16.41
C TYR A 276 34.92 7.62 -15.58
N HIS A 277 35.41 6.62 -14.86
CA HIS A 277 36.60 6.71 -14.01
C HIS A 277 37.85 6.27 -14.78
N GLY A 278 38.98 6.94 -14.51
CA GLY A 278 40.30 6.53 -14.98
C GLY A 278 40.64 5.12 -14.52
N LYS A 279 41.16 4.31 -15.43
CA LYS A 279 41.40 2.87 -15.21
C LYS A 279 42.70 2.57 -14.45
N TYR A 280 43.63 3.52 -14.48
CA TYR A 280 44.95 3.42 -13.87
C TYR A 280 45.20 4.55 -12.87
N ASP A 281 44.71 5.76 -13.18
CA ASP A 281 44.92 6.97 -12.40
C ASP A 281 43.66 7.36 -11.60
N ILE A 282 43.78 7.39 -10.27
CA ILE A 282 42.70 7.73 -9.35
C ILE A 282 42.37 9.23 -9.46
N GLY A 283 41.09 9.58 -9.46
CA GLY A 283 40.60 10.96 -9.55
C GLY A 283 40.38 11.47 -10.98
N ILE A 284 41.01 10.87 -11.99
CA ILE A 284 40.75 11.21 -13.39
C ILE A 284 39.34 10.74 -13.76
N ASN A 285 38.53 11.65 -14.30
CA ASN A 285 37.15 11.42 -14.72
C ASN A 285 36.95 11.93 -16.15
N ALA A 286 36.12 11.25 -16.93
CA ALA A 286 35.67 11.70 -18.25
C ALA A 286 34.13 11.64 -18.33
N ILE A 287 33.53 12.58 -19.04
CA ILE A 287 32.07 12.69 -19.13
C ILE A 287 31.65 12.54 -20.59
N LEU A 288 30.78 11.56 -20.82
CA LEU A 288 30.03 11.42 -22.06
C LEU A 288 28.69 12.13 -21.89
N TYR A 289 28.38 13.02 -22.84
CA TYR A 289 27.07 13.65 -23.00
C TYR A 289 26.55 13.30 -24.41
N LYS A 290 25.35 12.74 -24.49
CA LYS A 290 24.65 12.43 -25.75
C LYS A 290 23.37 13.24 -25.81
N GLU A 291 23.07 13.76 -26.99
CA GLU A 291 21.83 14.46 -27.35
C GLU A 291 21.35 13.94 -28.71
N HIS A 292 20.19 13.28 -28.75
CA HIS A 292 19.64 12.55 -29.91
C HIS A 292 20.67 11.60 -30.57
N LEU A 293 21.38 12.09 -31.60
CA LEU A 293 22.38 11.39 -32.41
C LEU A 293 23.77 12.07 -32.38
N LYS A 294 24.00 13.04 -31.48
CA LYS A 294 25.33 13.61 -31.19
C LYS A 294 25.89 12.96 -29.92
N ILE A 295 27.20 12.74 -29.87
CA ILE A 295 27.90 12.29 -28.66
C ILE A 295 29.13 13.16 -28.47
N LYS A 296 29.15 13.95 -27.39
CA LYS A 296 30.33 14.63 -26.87
C LYS A 296 31.00 13.71 -25.84
N ILE A 297 32.33 13.63 -25.87
CA ILE A 297 33.14 13.01 -24.82
C ILE A 297 34.19 14.02 -24.39
N CYS A 298 34.10 14.50 -23.14
CA CYS A 298 35.04 15.45 -22.58
C CYS A 298 35.99 14.74 -21.60
N PHE A 299 37.30 14.87 -21.86
CA PHE A 299 38.39 14.40 -21.01
C PHE A 299 39.03 15.55 -20.22
N ASP A 300 39.04 16.75 -20.80
CA ASP A 300 39.62 17.96 -20.22
C ASP A 300 38.52 18.73 -19.45
N LEU A 301 38.05 18.17 -18.32
CA LEU A 301 36.94 18.73 -17.55
C LEU A 301 37.32 20.07 -16.91
N SER A 302 36.33 20.98 -16.81
CA SER A 302 36.52 22.31 -16.24
C SER A 302 36.62 22.29 -14.70
N ASP A 303 37.32 23.28 -14.17
CA ASP A 303 37.49 23.56 -12.74
C ASP A 303 36.20 23.49 -11.90
N SER A 304 35.06 23.92 -12.46
CA SER A 304 33.75 23.88 -11.79
C SER A 304 33.19 22.47 -11.68
N VAL A 305 33.32 21.66 -12.74
CA VAL A 305 32.91 20.25 -12.76
C VAL A 305 33.81 19.42 -11.86
N LEU A 306 35.13 19.62 -11.92
CA LEU A 306 36.09 18.93 -11.05
C LEU A 306 35.80 19.19 -9.56
N LYS A 307 35.52 20.44 -9.17
CA LYS A 307 35.18 20.79 -7.77
C LYS A 307 33.89 20.12 -7.28
N GLU A 308 32.85 19.99 -8.11
CA GLU A 308 31.64 19.24 -7.72
C GLU A 308 31.91 17.72 -7.71
N LEU A 309 32.68 17.17 -8.66
CA LEU A 309 33.08 15.74 -8.65
C LEU A 309 33.84 15.38 -7.36
N ASP A 310 34.83 16.18 -6.97
CA ASP A 310 35.58 16.02 -5.72
C ASP A 310 34.66 16.07 -4.49
N LYS A 311 33.83 17.12 -4.42
CA LYS A 311 32.90 17.38 -3.30
C LYS A 311 31.86 16.28 -3.11
N PHE A 312 31.34 15.70 -4.19
CA PHE A 312 30.37 14.61 -4.12
C PHE A 312 31.00 13.22 -3.99
N GLY A 313 32.31 13.08 -4.24
CA GLY A 313 33.14 11.91 -3.94
C GLY A 313 33.55 11.06 -5.13
N PHE A 314 33.41 11.56 -6.37
CA PHE A 314 33.80 10.86 -7.61
C PHE A 314 35.32 10.76 -7.81
N ASN A 315 36.12 11.38 -6.94
CA ASN A 315 37.56 11.15 -6.85
C ASN A 315 37.92 9.90 -6.00
N LYS A 316 37.01 9.46 -5.12
CA LYS A 316 37.24 8.44 -4.09
C LYS A 316 36.43 7.16 -4.29
N TYR A 317 35.21 7.26 -4.82
CA TYR A 317 34.26 6.16 -4.91
C TYR A 317 33.89 5.83 -6.37
N GLN A 318 34.00 4.56 -6.75
CA GLN A 318 33.57 4.06 -8.06
C GLN A 318 32.03 3.90 -8.13
N GLU A 319 31.48 3.64 -9.31
CA GLU A 319 30.02 3.45 -9.53
C GLU A 319 29.39 2.43 -8.55
N GLN A 320 30.01 1.26 -8.39
CA GLN A 320 29.55 0.24 -7.43
C GLN A 320 29.62 0.67 -5.97
N ASP A 321 30.55 1.56 -5.63
CA ASP A 321 30.73 2.07 -4.27
C ASP A 321 29.66 3.14 -3.98
N MET A 322 29.40 4.06 -4.93
CA MET A 322 28.29 5.03 -4.85
C MET A 322 26.91 4.37 -4.81
N GLU A 323 26.66 3.32 -5.59
CA GLU A 323 25.42 2.53 -5.49
C GLU A 323 25.17 2.02 -4.06
N MET A 324 26.22 1.50 -3.42
CA MET A 324 26.11 0.96 -2.06
C MET A 324 26.00 2.08 -1.02
N LEU A 325 26.68 3.22 -1.21
CA LEU A 325 26.48 4.42 -0.40
C LEU A 325 25.03 4.92 -0.49
N ASN A 326 24.48 5.06 -1.70
CA ASN A 326 23.10 5.49 -1.90
C ASN A 326 22.09 4.49 -1.31
N THR A 327 22.39 3.19 -1.38
CA THR A 327 21.60 2.15 -0.69
C THR A 327 21.63 2.37 0.83
N ILE A 328 22.82 2.54 1.43
CA ILE A 328 23.01 2.79 2.88
C ILE A 328 22.29 4.07 3.30
N TYR A 329 22.42 5.18 2.56
CA TYR A 329 21.70 6.41 2.89
C TYR A 329 20.17 6.21 2.79
N SER A 330 19.67 5.47 1.79
CA SER A 330 18.22 5.19 1.69
C SER A 330 17.68 4.31 2.82
N GLU A 331 18.43 3.30 3.27
CA GLU A 331 18.00 2.36 4.32
C GLU A 331 18.15 2.94 5.75
N TYR A 332 19.12 3.83 5.99
CA TYR A 332 19.49 4.30 7.33
C TYR A 332 19.24 5.80 7.57
N ASN A 333 18.58 6.51 6.64
CA ASN A 333 18.31 7.96 6.71
C ASN A 333 17.49 8.42 7.94
N SER A 334 16.90 7.51 8.72
CA SER A 334 16.06 7.81 9.88
C SER A 334 16.71 7.58 11.25
N PHE A 335 17.84 6.87 11.32
CA PHE A 335 18.53 6.58 12.60
C PHE A 335 20.06 6.64 12.47
N LYS A 336 20.62 7.83 12.67
CA LYS A 336 22.02 7.94 13.11
C LYS A 336 22.14 7.39 14.52
N ILE A 337 22.84 6.27 14.67
CA ILE A 337 23.39 5.88 15.98
C ILE A 337 24.65 6.73 16.18
N TYR A 338 24.48 7.89 16.81
CA TYR A 338 25.59 8.61 17.40
C TYR A 338 26.07 7.81 18.62
N ASP A 339 27.16 7.07 18.43
CA ASP A 339 27.95 6.47 19.50
C ASP A 339 28.96 7.56 19.90
N GLU A 340 28.65 8.36 20.93
CA GLU A 340 29.39 9.60 21.25
C GLU A 340 30.85 9.35 21.66
N ASP A 341 31.18 8.12 22.07
CA ASP A 341 32.52 7.65 22.43
C ASP A 341 33.40 7.23 21.23
N ASN A 342 32.97 7.46 19.98
CA ASN A 342 33.64 6.92 18.79
C ASN A 342 34.77 7.84 18.25
N GLU A 343 35.99 7.67 18.78
CA GLU A 343 37.19 8.48 18.48
C GLU A 343 37.51 8.70 16.99
N GLU A 344 37.10 7.79 16.09
CA GLU A 344 37.34 7.91 14.64
C GLU A 344 36.33 8.82 13.90
N GLY A 345 35.26 9.29 14.57
CA GLY A 345 34.23 10.15 13.96
C GLY A 345 33.36 9.49 12.88
N LEU A 346 33.46 8.16 12.72
CA LEU A 346 32.74 7.39 11.69
C LEU A 346 31.31 7.05 12.13
N THR A 347 30.39 6.89 11.16
CA THR A 347 28.99 6.55 11.45
C THR A 347 28.80 5.04 11.66
N THR A 348 28.21 4.62 12.78
CA THR A 348 27.93 3.21 13.08
C THR A 348 26.64 2.74 12.40
N ILE A 349 26.68 1.62 11.66
CA ILE A 349 25.55 1.03 10.93
C ILE A 349 25.38 -0.47 11.23
N ASP A 350 24.15 -0.95 11.45
CA ASP A 350 23.87 -2.37 11.64
C ASP A 350 23.23 -2.99 10.39
N ILE A 351 24.03 -3.71 9.60
CA ILE A 351 23.64 -4.21 8.28
C ILE A 351 22.85 -5.51 8.39
N ASP A 352 21.53 -5.42 8.57
CA ASP A 352 20.61 -6.55 8.50
C ASP A 352 20.29 -6.97 7.06
N ASN A 353 20.30 -6.06 6.08
CA ASN A 353 20.05 -6.41 4.68
C ASN A 353 21.12 -7.38 4.15
N SER A 354 20.74 -8.65 4.00
CA SER A 354 21.62 -9.74 3.56
C SER A 354 22.17 -9.54 2.14
N LYS A 355 21.41 -8.90 1.24
CA LYS A 355 21.82 -8.58 -0.14
C LYS A 355 22.88 -7.48 -0.14
N LEU A 356 22.67 -6.39 0.60
CA LEU A 356 23.65 -5.32 0.79
C LEU A 356 24.94 -5.87 1.44
N LYS A 357 24.81 -6.65 2.52
CA LYS A 357 25.92 -7.32 3.21
C LYS A 357 26.72 -8.24 2.29
N SER A 358 26.05 -8.91 1.34
CA SER A 358 26.69 -9.74 0.30
C SER A 358 27.43 -8.90 -0.74
N ARG A 359 26.84 -7.79 -1.23
CA ARG A 359 27.51 -6.84 -2.14
C ARG A 359 28.79 -6.27 -1.51
N LEU A 360 28.69 -5.73 -0.30
CA LEU A 360 29.82 -5.14 0.43
C LEU A 360 30.94 -6.14 0.67
N ARG A 361 30.62 -7.40 1.05
CA ARG A 361 31.62 -8.48 1.18
C ARG A 361 32.30 -8.82 -0.15
N SER A 362 31.53 -8.85 -1.24
CA SER A 362 32.05 -9.17 -2.58
C SER A 362 33.00 -8.07 -3.08
N ARG A 363 32.65 -6.80 -2.86
CA ARG A 363 33.47 -5.64 -3.20
C ARG A 363 34.73 -5.53 -2.33
N ALA A 364 34.60 -5.71 -1.01
CA ALA A 364 35.76 -5.78 -0.10
C ALA A 364 36.76 -6.86 -0.55
N LYS A 365 36.27 -8.08 -0.84
CA LYS A 365 37.11 -9.18 -1.37
C LYS A 365 37.78 -8.83 -2.70
N TYR A 366 37.08 -8.17 -3.62
CA TYR A 366 37.66 -7.71 -4.90
C TYR A 366 38.81 -6.71 -4.69
N LEU A 367 38.70 -5.84 -3.67
CA LEU A 367 39.72 -4.88 -3.27
C LEU A 367 40.81 -5.47 -2.33
N ASN A 368 40.78 -6.79 -2.08
CA ASN A 368 41.63 -7.48 -1.08
C ASN A 368 41.54 -6.92 0.36
N MET A 369 40.42 -6.28 0.70
CA MET A 369 40.13 -5.73 2.03
C MET A 369 39.23 -6.66 2.84
N ASN A 370 39.31 -6.57 4.17
CA ASN A 370 38.26 -7.16 5.00
C ASN A 370 36.99 -6.25 5.02
N LEU A 371 35.85 -6.81 5.42
CA LEU A 371 34.56 -6.11 5.35
C LEU A 371 34.51 -4.82 6.20
N ASN A 372 35.21 -4.79 7.34
CA ASN A 372 35.24 -3.63 8.23
C ASN A 372 36.17 -2.54 7.66
N ASP A 373 37.34 -2.90 7.14
CA ASP A 373 38.28 -1.94 6.52
C ASP A 373 37.63 -1.25 5.32
N TYR A 374 36.92 -2.02 4.49
CA TYR A 374 36.18 -1.49 3.36
C TYR A 374 35.02 -0.59 3.81
N ALA A 375 34.28 -0.95 4.87
CA ALA A 375 33.26 -0.08 5.45
C ALA A 375 33.86 1.24 5.99
N LYS A 376 35.02 1.18 6.67
CA LYS A 376 35.75 2.39 7.10
C LYS A 376 36.16 3.25 5.92
N SER A 377 36.60 2.66 4.80
CA SER A 377 36.92 3.43 3.59
C SER A 377 35.71 4.20 3.03
N LEU A 378 34.49 3.67 3.19
CA LEU A 378 33.23 4.33 2.84
C LEU A 378 32.75 5.37 3.88
N GLY A 379 33.37 5.43 5.07
CA GLY A 379 33.03 6.35 6.16
C GLY A 379 32.21 5.75 7.31
N PHE A 380 32.12 4.42 7.40
CA PHE A 380 31.23 3.71 8.33
C PHE A 380 31.93 2.66 9.18
N ILE A 381 31.38 2.38 10.36
CA ILE A 381 31.73 1.21 11.17
C ILE A 381 30.52 0.27 11.20
N ILE A 382 30.73 -1.00 10.85
CA ILE A 382 29.67 -2.01 10.92
C ILE A 382 29.51 -2.44 12.37
N LEU A 383 28.29 -2.39 12.89
CA LEU A 383 27.96 -2.83 14.25
C LEU A 383 28.27 -4.32 14.40
N ASN A 384 29.37 -4.62 15.08
CA ASN A 384 29.72 -6.00 15.37
C ASN A 384 28.87 -6.52 16.54
N ARG A 385 27.84 -7.32 16.23
CA ARG A 385 26.97 -7.96 17.23
C ARG A 385 27.72 -8.87 18.22
N SER A 386 29.00 -9.22 17.98
CA SER A 386 29.85 -9.94 18.96
C SER A 386 30.63 -9.06 19.94
N LYS A 387 30.49 -7.71 19.92
CA LYS A 387 31.13 -6.80 20.88
C LYS A 387 30.68 -7.06 22.34
N TYR A 388 29.52 -7.68 22.53
CA TYR A 388 28.94 -8.02 23.84
C TYR A 388 29.33 -9.44 24.30
N THR A 389 30.59 -9.63 24.70
CA THR A 389 31.03 -10.85 25.39
C THR A 389 30.41 -10.94 26.79
N ASP A 390 30.27 -12.15 27.33
CA ASP A 390 29.68 -12.37 28.66
C ASP A 390 30.51 -11.71 29.78
N GLU A 391 31.82 -11.54 29.55
CA GLU A 391 32.75 -10.82 30.41
C GLU A 391 32.53 -9.30 30.36
N TYR A 392 32.31 -8.72 29.16
CA TYR A 392 31.90 -7.32 29.03
C TYR A 392 30.57 -7.05 29.73
N ILE A 393 29.59 -7.95 29.56
CA ILE A 393 28.26 -7.84 30.18
C ILE A 393 28.39 -7.88 31.71
N LYS A 394 29.18 -8.79 32.28
CA LYS A 394 29.45 -8.81 33.72
C LYS A 394 30.07 -7.52 34.22
N LYS A 395 31.13 -7.03 33.58
CA LYS A 395 31.80 -5.76 33.94
C LYS A 395 30.85 -4.56 33.87
N LEU A 396 29.93 -4.55 32.90
CA LEU A 396 28.92 -3.51 32.74
C LEU A 396 27.82 -3.58 33.82
N LEU A 397 27.47 -4.78 34.29
CA LEU A 397 26.53 -4.96 35.42
C LEU A 397 27.19 -4.63 36.76
N GLU A 398 28.48 -4.91 36.93
CA GLU A 398 29.25 -4.56 38.14
C GLU A 398 29.33 -3.05 38.37
N LYS A 399 29.37 -2.22 37.31
CA LYS A 399 29.26 -0.75 37.38
C LYS A 399 28.00 -0.27 38.13
N TYR A 400 26.94 -1.07 38.13
CA TYR A 400 25.62 -0.76 38.73
C TYR A 400 25.28 -1.64 39.94
N LYS A 401 26.25 -2.39 40.46
CA LYS A 401 26.10 -3.29 41.61
C LYS A 401 26.18 -2.53 42.94
N LEU A 402 25.20 -2.79 43.80
CA LEU A 402 25.18 -2.43 45.22
C LEU A 402 25.62 -3.61 46.08
N ASP A 403 25.98 -3.34 47.34
CA ASP A 403 26.64 -4.27 48.28
C ASP A 403 25.93 -5.64 48.39
N ASN A 404 24.59 -5.65 48.35
CA ASN A 404 23.75 -6.85 48.44
C ASN A 404 23.69 -7.69 47.13
N ASN A 405 24.61 -7.47 46.20
CA ASN A 405 24.62 -8.06 44.84
C ASN A 405 23.34 -7.75 44.03
N ILE A 406 22.74 -6.58 44.30
CA ILE A 406 21.59 -6.02 43.58
C ILE A 406 22.10 -4.98 42.58
N VAL A 407 21.66 -5.09 41.34
CA VAL A 407 21.98 -4.17 40.24
C VAL A 407 20.79 -3.23 40.00
N LYS A 408 21.03 -1.92 40.09
CA LYS A 408 20.03 -0.86 39.83
C LYS A 408 20.54 0.07 38.74
N ILE A 409 19.87 0.07 37.58
CA ILE A 409 20.31 0.79 36.38
C ILE A 409 19.28 1.88 36.04
N PRO A 410 19.63 3.18 35.99
CA PRO A 410 18.66 4.25 35.72
C PRO A 410 18.16 4.20 34.27
N SER A 411 16.84 4.26 34.08
CA SER A 411 16.17 3.99 32.80
C SER A 411 16.47 4.97 31.67
N GLY A 412 17.03 6.15 31.97
CA GLY A 412 17.49 7.12 30.98
C GLY A 412 18.95 6.94 30.51
N THR A 413 19.69 5.96 31.02
CA THR A 413 21.11 5.77 30.66
C THR A 413 21.29 5.01 29.34
N SER A 414 22.36 5.35 28.60
CA SER A 414 22.84 4.59 27.44
C SER A 414 23.09 3.12 27.78
N ASP A 415 23.64 2.83 28.97
CA ASP A 415 23.85 1.48 29.48
C ASP A 415 22.53 0.73 29.70
N TYR A 416 21.50 1.34 30.32
CA TYR A 416 20.19 0.70 30.46
C TYR A 416 19.59 0.32 29.11
N ILE A 417 19.62 1.25 28.13
CA ILE A 417 19.11 1.02 26.77
C ILE A 417 19.88 -0.13 26.10
N SER A 418 21.20 -0.16 26.27
CA SER A 418 22.08 -1.20 25.71
C SER A 418 21.82 -2.56 26.33
N ILE A 419 21.73 -2.66 27.66
CA ILE A 419 21.49 -3.91 28.40
C ILE A 419 20.08 -4.45 28.10
N PHE A 420 19.07 -3.58 28.00
CA PHE A 420 17.71 -3.96 27.59
C PHE A 420 17.69 -4.53 26.16
N ARG A 421 18.44 -3.93 25.22
CA ARG A 421 18.61 -4.44 23.86
C ARG A 421 19.35 -5.79 23.85
N MET A 422 20.42 -5.94 24.62
CA MET A 422 21.16 -7.22 24.77
C MET A 422 20.26 -8.35 25.28
N ALA A 423 19.43 -8.08 26.30
CA ALA A 423 18.46 -9.03 26.83
C ALA A 423 17.48 -9.52 25.75
N LYS A 424 16.85 -8.58 25.03
CA LYS A 424 15.91 -8.89 23.95
C LYS A 424 16.56 -9.68 22.80
N ILE A 425 17.77 -9.29 22.38
CA ILE A 425 18.51 -9.94 21.28
C ILE A 425 18.88 -11.38 21.66
N ARG A 426 19.24 -11.65 22.92
CA ARG A 426 19.55 -13.00 23.41
C ARG A 426 18.31 -13.80 23.86
N GLY A 427 17.09 -13.32 23.57
CA GLY A 427 15.84 -14.07 23.77
C GLY A 427 15.24 -14.04 25.18
N TYR A 428 15.76 -13.20 26.08
CA TYR A 428 15.24 -13.06 27.44
C TYR A 428 13.96 -12.22 27.47
N LYS A 429 13.01 -12.60 28.34
CA LYS A 429 11.69 -11.98 28.48
C LYS A 429 11.74 -10.61 29.19
N GLY A 430 12.86 -10.28 29.83
CA GLY A 430 13.08 -8.97 30.43
C GLY A 430 14.48 -8.83 31.05
N LEU A 431 14.78 -7.60 31.52
CA LEU A 431 16.02 -7.27 32.22
C LEU A 431 16.26 -8.15 33.46
N GLU A 432 15.20 -8.51 34.18
CA GLU A 432 15.29 -9.30 35.41
C GLU A 432 15.83 -10.72 35.15
N GLU A 433 15.26 -11.42 34.18
CA GLU A 433 15.69 -12.76 33.74
C GLU A 433 17.13 -12.72 33.19
N PHE A 434 17.45 -11.68 32.40
CA PHE A 434 18.78 -11.46 31.84
C PHE A 434 19.85 -11.25 32.92
N ILE A 435 19.63 -10.29 33.84
CA ILE A 435 20.59 -9.93 34.88
C ILE A 435 20.77 -11.07 35.89
N THR A 436 19.69 -11.82 36.17
CA THR A 436 19.73 -13.04 36.99
C THR A 436 20.60 -14.13 36.35
N ALA A 437 20.57 -14.28 35.02
CA ALA A 437 21.40 -15.26 34.32
C ALA A 437 22.92 -14.99 34.40
N TYR A 438 23.36 -13.75 34.70
CA TYR A 438 24.77 -13.44 34.98
C TYR A 438 25.14 -13.52 36.46
N GLY A 439 24.19 -13.86 37.36
CA GLY A 439 24.42 -14.04 38.79
C GLY A 439 24.18 -12.80 39.65
N PHE A 440 23.47 -11.79 39.16
CA PHE A 440 23.10 -10.59 39.91
C PHE A 440 21.58 -10.54 40.15
N LYS A 441 21.12 -9.92 41.24
CA LYS A 441 19.69 -9.61 41.41
C LYS A 441 19.37 -8.28 40.73
N TYR A 442 18.24 -8.16 40.04
CA TYR A 442 17.80 -6.89 39.46
C TYR A 442 16.74 -6.22 40.34
N GLU A 443 16.80 -4.90 40.48
CA GLU A 443 15.71 -4.12 41.09
C GLU A 443 15.45 -2.86 40.25
N ARG A 444 14.24 -2.74 39.72
CA ARG A 444 13.86 -1.64 38.82
C ARG A 444 13.66 -0.34 39.60
N ILE A 445 14.42 0.69 39.26
CA ILE A 445 14.17 2.06 39.71
C ILE A 445 12.76 2.49 39.24
N ARG A 446 11.89 2.84 40.19
CA ARG A 446 10.55 3.37 39.94
C ARG A 446 10.55 4.87 40.25
N GLU A 447 10.60 5.71 39.22
CA GLU A 447 10.26 7.13 39.36
C GLU A 447 8.74 7.25 39.49
N VAL A 448 8.23 7.18 40.72
CA VAL A 448 6.78 7.29 41.01
C VAL A 448 6.29 8.73 40.77
N ASN A 449 7.12 9.72 41.11
CA ASN A 449 6.70 11.11 41.25
C ASN A 449 6.44 11.85 39.91
N SER A 450 6.81 11.30 38.76
CA SER A 450 6.78 12.02 37.47
C SER A 450 5.44 11.94 36.72
N ILE A 451 4.58 10.97 37.04
CA ILE A 451 3.25 10.84 36.43
C ILE A 451 2.23 11.73 37.15
N ASP A 452 2.30 11.76 38.48
CA ASP A 452 1.34 12.46 39.33
C ASP A 452 1.44 13.99 39.17
N GLU A 453 2.66 14.56 39.20
CA GLU A 453 2.87 15.98 38.92
C GLU A 453 2.42 16.37 37.49
N LYS A 454 2.61 15.48 36.51
CA LYS A 454 2.14 15.72 35.13
C LYS A 454 0.63 15.73 35.01
N TYR A 455 -0.10 14.84 35.70
CA TYR A 455 -1.56 14.88 35.69
C TYR A 455 -2.08 16.10 36.47
N LYS A 456 -1.46 16.44 37.60
CA LYS A 456 -1.74 17.63 38.42
C LYS A 456 -1.58 18.93 37.63
N GLU A 457 -0.50 19.09 36.86
CA GLU A 457 -0.29 20.23 35.96
C GLU A 457 -1.42 20.35 34.91
N ILE A 458 -1.75 19.24 34.24
CA ILE A 458 -2.83 19.23 33.23
C ILE A 458 -4.19 19.55 33.87
N ILE A 459 -4.45 19.08 35.09
CA ILE A 459 -5.66 19.39 35.86
C ILE A 459 -5.72 20.89 36.19
N GLN A 460 -4.65 21.46 36.74
CA GLN A 460 -4.55 22.88 37.11
C GLN A 460 -4.80 23.82 35.92
N ASN A 461 -4.20 23.50 34.77
CA ASN A 461 -4.22 24.37 33.60
C ASN A 461 -5.51 24.27 32.75
N ARG A 462 -6.39 23.28 32.99
CA ARG A 462 -7.51 22.97 32.06
C ARG A 462 -8.84 22.61 32.70
N TYR A 463 -8.89 22.13 33.94
CA TYR A 463 -10.11 21.53 34.51
C TYR A 463 -10.55 22.13 35.86
N VAL A 464 -9.87 23.19 36.34
CA VAL A 464 -10.27 23.90 37.56
C VAL A 464 -11.54 24.72 37.31
N VAL A 465 -12.52 24.55 38.19
CA VAL A 465 -13.76 25.33 38.22
C VAL A 465 -13.58 26.50 39.19
N GLU A 466 -13.17 26.21 40.42
CA GLU A 466 -12.85 27.22 41.43
C GLU A 466 -11.89 26.64 42.49
N ASN A 467 -10.84 27.38 42.86
CA ASN A 467 -9.86 27.00 43.88
C ASN A 467 -9.22 25.61 43.64
N LYS A 468 -9.76 24.57 44.30
CA LYS A 468 -9.34 23.16 44.19
C LYS A 468 -10.43 22.25 43.62
N LYS A 469 -11.63 22.77 43.35
CA LYS A 469 -12.73 22.04 42.73
C LYS A 469 -12.50 21.96 41.22
N ILE A 470 -12.62 20.75 40.67
CA ILE A 470 -12.36 20.47 39.27
C ILE A 470 -13.52 19.74 38.62
N TYR A 471 -13.73 19.96 37.32
CA TYR A 471 -14.72 19.24 36.52
C TYR A 471 -14.08 18.69 35.25
N ILE A 472 -14.05 17.37 35.14
CA ILE A 472 -13.58 16.64 33.96
C ILE A 472 -14.79 15.91 33.37
N ASN A 473 -15.20 16.30 32.17
CA ASN A 473 -16.32 15.70 31.44
C ASN A 473 -16.01 14.22 31.11
N SER A 474 -16.99 13.32 31.25
CA SER A 474 -16.82 11.88 31.01
C SER A 474 -16.53 11.51 29.55
N PHE A 475 -16.91 12.38 28.60
CA PHE A 475 -16.60 12.25 27.19
C PHE A 475 -15.17 12.71 26.82
N ASP A 476 -14.44 13.32 27.76
CA ASP A 476 -13.06 13.75 27.54
C ASP A 476 -12.10 12.53 27.48
N PRO A 477 -11.21 12.45 26.45
CA PRO A 477 -10.15 11.44 26.41
C PRO A 477 -9.24 11.43 27.65
N PHE A 478 -9.08 12.56 28.34
CA PHE A 478 -8.31 12.71 29.58
C PHE A 478 -9.00 12.05 30.78
N TYR A 479 -10.32 12.19 30.92
CA TYR A 479 -11.10 11.46 31.93
C TYR A 479 -10.88 9.95 31.80
N ASN A 480 -11.01 9.43 30.59
CA ASN A 480 -10.83 8.01 30.30
C ASN A 480 -9.37 7.55 30.51
N ARG A 481 -8.38 8.42 30.27
CA ARG A 481 -6.97 8.17 30.56
C ARG A 481 -6.69 8.06 32.06
N ILE A 482 -7.14 9.02 32.87
CA ILE A 482 -6.97 8.96 34.34
C ILE A 482 -7.75 7.77 34.91
N ARG A 483 -9.01 7.55 34.50
CA ARG A 483 -9.82 6.42 34.96
C ARG A 483 -9.15 5.06 34.66
N SER A 484 -8.52 4.93 33.49
CA SER A 484 -7.75 3.74 33.12
C SER A 484 -6.44 3.58 33.90
N PHE A 485 -5.84 4.68 34.37
CA PHE A 485 -4.70 4.65 35.28
C PHE A 485 -5.14 4.22 36.68
N CYS A 486 -6.13 4.90 37.27
CA CYS A 486 -6.75 4.56 38.56
C CYS A 486 -7.12 3.07 38.65
N TYR A 487 -7.83 2.55 37.63
CA TYR A 487 -8.22 1.13 37.55
C TYR A 487 -7.02 0.16 37.54
N LYS A 488 -5.93 0.49 36.86
CA LYS A 488 -4.69 -0.33 36.84
C LYS A 488 -3.88 -0.27 38.14
N HIS A 489 -4.17 0.70 39.00
CA HIS A 489 -3.51 0.92 40.28
C HIS A 489 -4.40 0.60 41.49
N GLU A 490 -5.62 0.11 41.26
CA GLU A 490 -6.61 -0.26 42.30
C GLU A 490 -7.05 0.90 43.22
N ILE A 491 -6.90 2.15 42.75
CA ILE A 491 -7.30 3.38 43.45
C ILE A 491 -8.57 3.94 42.77
N SER A 492 -9.50 4.57 43.51
CA SER A 492 -10.65 5.23 42.87
C SER A 492 -10.26 6.56 42.20
N LEU A 493 -11.07 7.04 41.25
CA LEU A 493 -10.82 8.33 40.60
C LEU A 493 -10.83 9.49 41.62
N ASN A 494 -11.76 9.46 42.58
CA ASN A 494 -11.92 10.56 43.54
C ASN A 494 -10.79 10.53 44.60
N ASP A 495 -10.31 9.35 45.01
CA ASP A 495 -9.14 9.23 45.89
C ASP A 495 -7.85 9.71 45.19
N PHE A 496 -7.66 9.33 43.92
CA PHE A 496 -6.50 9.76 43.14
C PHE A 496 -6.46 11.28 42.98
N LEU A 497 -7.58 11.91 42.62
CA LEU A 497 -7.68 13.36 42.49
C LEU A 497 -7.48 14.07 43.86
N SER A 498 -8.00 13.48 44.95
CA SER A 498 -7.77 13.98 46.31
C SER A 498 -6.30 13.95 46.70
N ASN A 499 -5.58 12.87 46.34
CA ASN A 499 -4.12 12.75 46.57
C ASN A 499 -3.30 13.78 45.78
N LEU A 500 -3.75 14.16 44.58
CA LEU A 500 -3.16 15.28 43.81
C LEU A 500 -3.55 16.67 44.39
N GLY A 501 -4.51 16.71 45.32
CA GLY A 501 -4.94 17.90 46.04
C GLY A 501 -6.21 18.59 45.50
N PHE A 502 -7.02 17.89 44.70
CA PHE A 502 -8.25 18.39 44.07
C PHE A 502 -9.51 17.68 44.57
N GLU A 503 -10.63 18.40 44.53
CA GLU A 503 -11.97 17.88 44.79
C GLU A 503 -12.72 17.79 43.46
N ARG A 504 -13.35 16.65 43.14
CA ARG A 504 -14.07 16.48 41.87
C ARG A 504 -15.54 16.90 42.03
N ILE A 505 -16.01 17.77 41.14
CA ILE A 505 -17.44 18.02 40.95
C ILE A 505 -18.00 16.87 40.09
N ASP A 506 -18.87 16.06 40.68
CA ASP A 506 -19.47 14.87 40.05
C ASP A 506 -20.78 15.17 39.31
N ASN A 507 -21.37 16.34 39.56
CA ASN A 507 -22.71 16.75 39.15
C ASN A 507 -22.65 18.09 38.39
N THR A 508 -23.21 18.15 37.17
CA THR A 508 -23.21 19.38 36.35
C THR A 508 -23.99 20.53 36.97
N ASN A 509 -24.93 20.24 37.88
CA ASN A 509 -25.75 21.26 38.53
C ASN A 509 -25.02 21.98 39.68
N GLU A 510 -23.78 21.57 40.00
CA GLU A 510 -22.89 22.21 40.98
C GLU A 510 -21.83 23.11 40.31
N LEU A 511 -21.90 23.27 38.98
CA LEU A 511 -21.05 24.19 38.22
C LEU A 511 -21.62 25.61 38.25
N PRO A 512 -20.79 26.66 38.42
CA PRO A 512 -21.22 28.04 38.26
C PRO A 512 -21.76 28.30 36.85
N GLU A 513 -22.81 29.13 36.71
CA GLU A 513 -23.36 29.54 35.40
C GLU A 513 -22.32 30.23 34.48
N SER A 514 -21.26 30.77 35.06
CA SER A 514 -20.12 31.39 34.37
C SER A 514 -19.00 30.42 33.97
N TYR A 515 -19.07 29.14 34.35
CA TYR A 515 -18.02 28.17 34.04
C TYR A 515 -18.09 27.72 32.57
N ILE A 516 -17.11 28.15 31.79
CA ILE A 516 -16.87 27.64 30.44
C ILE A 516 -16.06 26.34 30.57
N GLN A 517 -16.67 25.20 30.24
CA GLN A 517 -15.95 23.95 30.19
C GLN A 517 -14.84 24.01 29.13
N TYR A 518 -13.62 23.59 29.50
CA TYR A 518 -12.51 23.44 28.58
C TYR A 518 -12.88 22.56 27.37
N ASP A 519 -12.55 23.07 26.17
CA ASP A 519 -12.80 22.43 24.89
C ASP A 519 -11.53 21.72 24.39
N TRP A 520 -11.43 20.43 24.70
CA TRP A 520 -10.37 19.57 24.20
C TRP A 520 -10.45 19.30 22.69
N LYS A 521 -11.61 19.47 22.05
CA LYS A 521 -11.74 19.31 20.59
C LYS A 521 -11.06 20.47 19.89
N ALA A 522 -11.27 21.71 20.34
CA ALA A 522 -10.62 22.88 19.76
C ALA A 522 -9.09 22.80 19.83
N GLU A 523 -8.51 22.39 20.98
CA GLU A 523 -7.06 22.21 21.10
C GLU A 523 -6.54 21.07 20.21
N GLU A 524 -7.19 19.90 20.20
CA GLU A 524 -6.76 18.76 19.37
C GLU A 524 -6.96 19.04 17.86
N ALA A 525 -7.94 19.87 17.48
CA ALA A 525 -8.15 20.33 16.11
C ALA A 525 -7.06 21.28 15.64
N GLU A 526 -6.75 22.35 16.39
CA GLU A 526 -5.67 23.29 16.05
C GLU A 526 -4.31 22.57 16.01
N ARG A 527 -4.05 21.66 16.98
CA ARG A 527 -2.82 20.85 17.04
C ARG A 527 -2.63 19.92 15.84
N LEU A 528 -3.69 19.59 15.12
CA LEU A 528 -3.68 18.61 14.02
C LEU A 528 -4.21 19.16 12.70
N LYS A 529 -4.48 20.46 12.58
CA LYS A 529 -5.07 21.08 11.38
C LYS A 529 -4.34 20.73 10.07
N ASP A 530 -3.01 20.73 10.11
CA ASP A 530 -2.16 20.41 8.95
C ASP A 530 -2.22 18.93 8.57
N VAL A 531 -2.56 18.05 9.53
CA VAL A 531 -2.77 16.61 9.33
C VAL A 531 -4.24 16.29 8.96
N PHE A 532 -5.16 17.22 9.24
CA PHE A 532 -6.62 17.03 9.19
C PHE A 532 -7.33 17.85 8.10
N SER A 533 -6.59 18.46 7.16
CA SER A 533 -7.16 19.06 5.96
C SER A 533 -7.84 17.99 5.09
N ASP A 534 -8.97 18.32 4.45
CA ASP A 534 -9.66 17.39 3.57
C ASP A 534 -8.75 16.90 2.44
N GLU A 535 -7.85 17.75 1.94
CA GLU A 535 -6.84 17.38 0.93
C GLU A 535 -5.90 16.27 1.44
N ASN A 536 -5.34 16.40 2.65
CA ASN A 536 -4.43 15.38 3.19
C ASN A 536 -5.17 14.08 3.57
N ILE A 537 -6.44 14.16 3.97
CA ILE A 537 -7.29 12.99 4.17
C ILE A 537 -7.57 12.31 2.82
N ILE A 538 -7.98 13.06 1.79
CA ILE A 538 -8.24 12.55 0.43
C ILE A 538 -6.99 11.90 -0.15
N LEU A 539 -5.82 12.54 -0.05
CA LEU A 539 -4.55 11.99 -0.54
C LEU A 539 -4.22 10.64 0.12
N PHE A 540 -4.37 10.54 1.44
CA PHE A 540 -4.18 9.28 2.17
C PHE A 540 -5.21 8.21 1.75
N LEU A 541 -6.49 8.59 1.63
CA LEU A 541 -7.55 7.65 1.27
C LEU A 541 -7.45 7.16 -0.19
N ASP A 542 -7.00 8.00 -1.13
CA ASP A 542 -6.72 7.60 -2.51
C ASP A 542 -5.48 6.69 -2.65
N GLU A 543 -4.52 6.73 -1.72
CA GLU A 543 -3.38 5.80 -1.69
C GLU A 543 -3.82 4.36 -1.32
N ILE A 544 -4.84 4.21 -0.47
CA ILE A 544 -5.34 2.92 0.03
C ILE A 544 -6.64 2.43 -0.64
N ALA A 545 -7.20 3.18 -1.59
CA ALA A 545 -8.45 2.87 -2.27
C ALA A 545 -8.28 1.96 -3.50
N ASN A 546 -9.24 1.06 -3.70
CA ASN A 546 -9.29 0.24 -4.93
C ASN A 546 -9.97 0.94 -6.12
N GLU A 547 -10.10 0.18 -7.20
CA GLU A 547 -10.85 0.51 -8.41
C GLU A 547 -12.36 0.80 -8.18
N ASN A 548 -12.90 0.61 -6.97
CA ASN A 548 -14.27 0.94 -6.57
C ASN A 548 -14.41 2.14 -5.61
N ASN A 549 -13.30 2.80 -5.20
CA ASN A 549 -13.23 3.75 -4.06
C ASN A 549 -13.46 3.09 -2.68
N GLU A 550 -13.35 1.77 -2.59
CA GLU A 550 -13.45 1.04 -1.35
C GLU A 550 -12.10 1.03 -0.64
N ILE A 551 -12.12 1.28 0.67
CA ILE A 551 -10.93 1.37 1.52
C ILE A 551 -11.03 0.40 2.69
N TYR A 552 -9.98 -0.41 2.88
CA TYR A 552 -9.79 -1.19 4.09
C TYR A 552 -8.87 -0.44 5.05
N ILE A 553 -9.33 -0.26 6.29
CA ILE A 553 -8.52 0.34 7.36
C ILE A 553 -8.69 -0.53 8.62
N ASP A 554 -7.61 -1.19 9.02
CA ASP A 554 -7.48 -1.96 10.25
C ASP A 554 -7.76 -1.07 11.47
N THR A 555 -8.67 -1.50 12.35
CA THR A 555 -9.08 -0.77 13.56
C THR A 555 -7.99 -0.64 14.62
N THR A 556 -6.90 -1.41 14.53
CA THR A 556 -5.71 -1.31 15.38
C THR A 556 -4.69 -0.30 14.87
N SER A 557 -4.83 0.17 13.62
CA SER A 557 -3.84 1.04 12.97
C SER A 557 -3.83 2.48 13.50
N GLN A 558 -2.67 3.13 13.44
CA GLN A 558 -2.55 4.57 13.76
C GLN A 558 -3.37 5.44 12.79
N ALA A 559 -3.53 5.01 11.53
CA ALA A 559 -4.38 5.68 10.55
C ALA A 559 -5.87 5.68 10.98
N TYR A 560 -6.39 4.54 11.44
CA TYR A 560 -7.74 4.45 12.01
C TYR A 560 -7.89 5.35 13.23
N SER A 561 -6.91 5.33 14.15
CA SER A 561 -6.93 6.20 15.33
C SER A 561 -6.93 7.69 14.98
N ASN A 562 -6.23 8.10 13.91
CA ASN A 562 -6.23 9.48 13.43
C ASN A 562 -7.58 9.86 12.81
N LEU A 563 -8.12 9.04 11.90
CA LEU A 563 -9.43 9.28 11.28
C LEU A 563 -10.57 9.29 12.30
N TRP A 564 -10.50 8.46 13.34
CA TRP A 564 -11.44 8.46 14.46
C TRP A 564 -11.49 9.81 15.19
N LYS A 565 -10.33 10.44 15.41
CA LYS A 565 -10.26 11.77 16.03
C LYS A 565 -10.88 12.83 15.13
N ILE A 566 -10.59 12.82 13.82
CA ILE A 566 -11.19 13.77 12.86
C ILE A 566 -12.71 13.67 12.91
N ALA A 567 -13.23 12.44 12.82
CA ALA A 567 -14.66 12.19 12.85
C ALA A 567 -15.31 12.69 14.15
N ASN A 568 -14.73 12.38 15.32
CA ASN A 568 -15.20 12.87 16.61
C ASN A 568 -15.13 14.41 16.77
N ILE A 569 -14.11 15.06 16.19
CA ILE A 569 -13.97 16.53 16.21
C ILE A 569 -15.06 17.17 15.33
N ARG A 570 -15.46 16.50 14.24
CA ARG A 570 -16.56 16.91 13.35
C ARG A 570 -17.94 16.33 13.76
N ASP A 571 -18.06 15.76 14.96
CA ASP A 571 -19.28 15.12 15.51
C ASP A 571 -19.98 14.12 14.57
N MET A 572 -19.20 13.30 13.89
CA MET A 572 -19.66 12.26 12.95
C MET A 572 -18.90 10.93 13.17
N SER A 573 -19.36 9.83 12.57
CA SER A 573 -18.59 8.58 12.60
C SER A 573 -17.49 8.57 11.51
N ILE A 574 -16.52 7.67 11.66
CA ILE A 574 -15.49 7.42 10.64
C ILE A 574 -16.11 7.06 9.29
N ASN A 575 -17.22 6.32 9.30
CA ASN A 575 -17.88 5.90 8.07
C ASN A 575 -18.53 7.12 7.38
N ASP A 576 -19.18 8.01 8.14
CA ASP A 576 -19.76 9.26 7.59
C ASP A 576 -18.67 10.17 7.00
N LEU A 577 -17.51 10.29 7.66
CA LEU A 577 -16.35 11.03 7.14
C LEU A 577 -15.81 10.43 5.82
N ILE A 578 -15.68 9.10 5.77
CA ILE A 578 -15.22 8.35 4.59
C ILE A 578 -16.20 8.51 3.42
N ASP A 579 -17.49 8.35 3.69
CA ASP A 579 -18.55 8.38 2.68
C ASP A 579 -18.81 9.82 2.16
N MET A 580 -18.66 10.84 3.03
CA MET A 580 -18.70 12.27 2.66
C MET A 580 -17.56 12.66 1.70
N LEU A 581 -16.34 12.16 1.96
CA LEU A 581 -15.19 12.36 1.07
C LEU A 581 -15.29 11.52 -0.22
N GLY A 582 -16.24 10.59 -0.31
CA GLY A 582 -16.61 9.89 -1.54
C GLY A 582 -16.13 8.45 -1.66
N TYR A 583 -15.52 7.92 -0.59
CA TYR A 583 -15.08 6.54 -0.50
C TYR A 583 -16.21 5.65 0.02
N LYS A 584 -15.90 4.38 0.28
CA LYS A 584 -16.75 3.43 1.01
C LYS A 584 -15.85 2.58 1.91
N ARG A 585 -16.15 2.46 3.20
CA ARG A 585 -15.35 1.59 4.07
C ARG A 585 -15.71 0.11 3.86
N ILE A 586 -14.70 -0.72 3.64
CA ILE A 586 -14.80 -2.20 3.65
C ILE A 586 -14.00 -2.80 4.81
N TYR A 587 -14.40 -4.00 5.24
CA TYR A 587 -13.85 -4.66 6.42
C TYR A 587 -12.97 -5.88 6.09
N ALA A 588 -12.84 -6.24 4.82
CA ALA A 588 -11.89 -7.21 4.27
C ALA A 588 -11.71 -6.99 2.76
N TRP A 589 -10.64 -7.54 2.16
CA TRP A 589 -10.40 -7.56 0.71
C TRP A 589 -10.77 -8.92 0.10
N ASP A 590 -11.35 -8.95 -1.11
CA ASP A 590 -11.65 -10.21 -1.83
C ASP A 590 -10.39 -11.04 -2.14
N ASN A 591 -9.25 -10.38 -2.34
CA ASN A 591 -7.94 -11.04 -2.46
C ASN A 591 -7.37 -11.53 -1.12
N HIS A 592 -8.18 -11.51 -0.05
CA HIS A 592 -8.03 -12.34 1.14
C HIS A 592 -9.07 -13.47 1.18
N LYS A 593 -9.30 -14.11 0.02
CA LYS A 593 -9.39 -15.57 -0.03
C LYS A 593 -8.11 -16.21 0.51
N ILE A 594 -7.99 -16.20 1.85
CA ILE A 594 -7.21 -17.18 2.59
C ILE A 594 -7.58 -18.55 2.00
N GLN A 595 -6.59 -19.38 1.65
CA GLN A 595 -6.85 -20.78 1.28
C GLN A 595 -7.24 -21.58 2.53
N ARG A 596 -8.43 -21.27 3.03
CA ARG A 596 -9.17 -22.11 3.97
C ARG A 596 -9.55 -23.38 3.23
N PRO A 597 -9.46 -24.56 3.84
CA PRO A 597 -10.26 -25.67 3.39
C PRO A 597 -11.72 -25.19 3.38
N CYS A 598 -12.43 -25.35 2.27
CA CYS A 598 -13.86 -25.52 2.39
C CYS A 598 -14.05 -26.81 3.18
N ILE A 599 -14.34 -26.68 4.48
CA ILE A 599 -15.32 -27.58 5.08
C ILE A 599 -16.56 -27.33 4.21
N ALA A 600 -16.81 -28.25 3.29
CA ALA A 600 -18.00 -28.22 2.44
C ALA A 600 -19.24 -28.24 3.33
N ASP A 601 -20.41 -27.98 2.75
CA ASP A 601 -21.70 -28.01 3.43
C ASP A 601 -22.04 -29.41 3.95
N VAL A 602 -21.40 -29.78 5.06
CA VAL A 602 -21.79 -30.90 5.91
C VAL A 602 -22.96 -30.39 6.72
N GLU A 603 -24.15 -30.77 6.30
CA GLU A 603 -25.32 -30.81 7.18
C GLU A 603 -24.99 -31.76 8.33
N ILE A 604 -24.43 -31.21 9.42
CA ILE A 604 -24.21 -31.96 10.66
C ILE A 604 -25.59 -32.19 11.27
N GLU A 605 -26.20 -33.34 10.97
CA GLU A 605 -27.34 -33.85 11.73
C GLU A 605 -26.98 -33.83 13.22
N TYR A 606 -27.75 -33.08 14.01
CA TYR A 606 -27.44 -32.86 15.42
C TYR A 606 -27.78 -34.10 16.23
N ASP A 607 -26.75 -34.78 16.74
CA ASP A 607 -26.93 -35.79 17.77
C ASP A 607 -27.44 -35.15 19.08
N LYS A 608 -28.71 -35.41 19.41
CA LYS A 608 -29.36 -34.93 20.64
C LYS A 608 -28.58 -35.31 21.89
N ASN A 609 -27.93 -36.48 21.91
CA ASN A 609 -27.14 -36.95 23.05
C ASN A 609 -25.98 -35.97 23.40
N SER A 610 -25.47 -35.23 22.42
CA SER A 610 -24.43 -34.20 22.60
C SER A 610 -24.97 -32.90 23.21
N ILE A 611 -26.24 -32.55 22.98
CA ILE A 611 -26.89 -31.38 23.58
C ILE A 611 -27.25 -31.70 25.04
N ASP A 612 -27.95 -32.81 25.26
CA ASP A 612 -28.37 -33.26 26.58
C ASP A 612 -27.16 -33.45 27.51
N GLY A 613 -26.07 -34.04 27.02
CA GLY A 613 -24.82 -34.19 27.77
C GLY A 613 -24.17 -32.86 28.22
N ILE A 614 -24.30 -31.78 27.44
CA ILE A 614 -23.79 -30.45 27.83
C ILE A 614 -24.73 -29.77 28.84
N LEU A 615 -26.04 -29.97 28.73
CA LEU A 615 -27.01 -29.52 29.74
C LEU A 615 -26.77 -30.21 31.09
N ASP A 616 -26.46 -31.50 31.06
CA ASP A 616 -26.11 -32.33 32.21
C ASP A 616 -24.82 -31.83 32.91
N GLU A 617 -23.83 -31.38 32.13
CA GLU A 617 -22.63 -30.72 32.65
C GLU A 617 -22.93 -29.33 33.26
N LEU A 618 -23.78 -28.53 32.61
CA LEU A 618 -24.20 -27.21 33.12
C LEU A 618 -24.99 -27.34 34.42
N GLN A 619 -25.84 -28.36 34.57
CA GLN A 619 -26.57 -28.65 35.81
C GLN A 619 -25.62 -29.14 36.92
N LYS A 620 -24.59 -29.92 36.61
CA LYS A 620 -23.54 -30.30 37.57
C LYS A 620 -22.69 -29.11 38.01
N ILE A 621 -22.41 -28.16 37.12
CA ILE A 621 -21.81 -26.88 37.47
C ILE A 621 -22.76 -26.08 38.38
N GLN A 622 -24.07 -26.06 38.08
CA GLN A 622 -25.08 -25.38 38.91
C GLN A 622 -25.12 -25.93 40.34
N GLY A 623 -25.15 -27.26 40.51
CA GLY A 623 -25.14 -27.91 41.83
C GLY A 623 -23.86 -27.71 42.65
N SER A 624 -22.84 -27.06 42.09
CA SER A 624 -21.65 -26.59 42.81
C SER A 624 -21.73 -25.13 43.28
N LEU A 625 -22.74 -24.35 42.85
CA LEU A 625 -22.96 -22.99 43.38
C LEU A 625 -23.40 -23.00 44.84
N GLU A 626 -24.26 -23.94 45.21
CA GLU A 626 -24.95 -24.05 46.51
C GLU A 626 -24.01 -24.43 47.69
N LYS A 627 -22.70 -24.58 47.46
CA LYS A 627 -21.76 -25.20 48.41
C LYS A 627 -20.39 -24.51 48.52
N ILE A 628 -20.19 -23.35 47.88
CA ILE A 628 -18.87 -22.70 47.76
C ILE A 628 -18.93 -21.21 48.11
N GLU A 629 -18.29 -20.84 49.22
CA GLU A 629 -18.18 -19.44 49.70
C GLU A 629 -16.96 -18.69 49.14
N ASN A 630 -15.99 -19.39 48.56
CA ASN A 630 -14.68 -18.83 48.18
C ASN A 630 -14.72 -18.08 46.82
N GLY A 631 -14.38 -16.78 46.84
CA GLY A 631 -14.40 -15.92 45.65
C GLY A 631 -13.49 -16.36 44.50
N ASN A 632 -12.31 -16.93 44.78
CA ASN A 632 -11.40 -17.40 43.73
C ASN A 632 -11.93 -18.64 42.99
N GLU A 633 -12.75 -19.45 43.66
CA GLU A 633 -13.40 -20.62 43.08
C GLU A 633 -14.65 -20.20 42.29
N LYS A 634 -15.40 -19.21 42.80
CA LYS A 634 -16.49 -18.53 42.06
C LYS A 634 -16.05 -18.07 40.67
N VAL A 635 -14.90 -17.40 40.55
CA VAL A 635 -14.37 -16.92 39.25
C VAL A 635 -14.04 -18.07 38.29
N LYS A 636 -13.31 -19.10 38.75
CA LYS A 636 -12.93 -20.27 37.91
C LYS A 636 -14.16 -21.05 37.42
N ARG A 637 -15.17 -21.22 38.29
CA ARG A 637 -16.44 -21.86 37.97
C ARG A 637 -17.24 -21.03 36.95
N ASN A 638 -17.37 -19.73 37.14
CA ASN A 638 -18.07 -18.85 36.21
C ASN A 638 -17.40 -18.84 34.81
N GLN A 639 -16.06 -18.84 34.73
CA GLN A 639 -15.34 -19.02 33.46
C GLN A 639 -15.64 -20.37 32.80
N THR A 640 -15.83 -21.43 33.59
CA THR A 640 -16.19 -22.77 33.09
C THR A 640 -17.63 -22.81 32.55
N LEU A 641 -18.58 -22.18 33.27
CA LEU A 641 -19.97 -22.01 32.82
C LEU A 641 -20.02 -21.27 31.48
N VAL A 642 -19.32 -20.13 31.36
CA VAL A 642 -19.23 -19.34 30.12
C VAL A 642 -18.66 -20.17 28.96
N LYS A 643 -17.64 -21.00 29.19
CA LYS A 643 -17.11 -21.91 28.15
C LYS A 643 -18.11 -22.99 27.74
N LYS A 644 -18.78 -23.62 28.69
CA LYS A 644 -19.76 -24.70 28.41
C LYS A 644 -21.01 -24.17 27.70
N ILE A 645 -21.55 -23.02 28.10
CA ILE A 645 -22.73 -22.46 27.46
C ILE A 645 -22.43 -21.90 26.06
N LYS A 646 -21.25 -21.32 25.83
CA LYS A 646 -20.79 -21.00 24.46
C LYS A 646 -20.69 -22.24 23.58
N LYS A 647 -20.19 -23.36 24.11
CA LYS A 647 -20.13 -24.64 23.39
C LYS A 647 -21.53 -25.19 23.07
N LEU A 648 -22.50 -25.07 23.99
CA LEU A 648 -23.90 -25.49 23.78
C LEU A 648 -24.54 -24.85 22.53
N TYR A 649 -24.12 -23.64 22.16
CA TYR A 649 -24.57 -22.93 20.96
C TYR A 649 -23.53 -22.90 19.82
N HIS A 650 -22.49 -23.72 19.89
CA HIS A 650 -21.41 -23.77 18.88
C HIS A 650 -20.80 -22.38 18.58
N ASN A 651 -20.68 -21.54 19.61
CA ASN A 651 -20.29 -20.13 19.53
C ASN A 651 -21.20 -19.25 18.62
N LYS A 652 -22.44 -19.63 18.34
CA LYS A 652 -23.43 -18.83 17.59
C LYS A 652 -24.30 -17.94 18.49
N CYS A 653 -24.83 -16.85 17.93
CA CYS A 653 -25.73 -15.93 18.63
C CYS A 653 -27.18 -16.44 18.59
N GLN A 654 -27.82 -16.55 19.75
CA GLN A 654 -29.21 -17.01 19.91
C GLN A 654 -30.28 -16.04 19.37
N LEU A 655 -29.90 -14.79 19.05
CA LEU A 655 -30.77 -13.69 18.61
C LEU A 655 -30.59 -13.31 17.13
N CYS A 656 -29.60 -13.89 16.44
CA CYS A 656 -29.47 -13.72 15.00
C CYS A 656 -30.42 -14.68 14.27
N CYS A 657 -31.03 -14.22 13.18
CA CYS A 657 -31.78 -15.10 12.31
C CYS A 657 -30.83 -16.14 11.66
N PRO A 658 -31.15 -17.46 11.71
CA PRO A 658 -30.30 -18.51 11.14
C PRO A 658 -30.43 -18.63 9.61
N ASP A 659 -31.41 -17.95 9.03
CA ASP A 659 -31.74 -17.87 7.62
C ASP A 659 -32.07 -16.42 7.21
N ASP A 660 -32.02 -16.09 5.92
CA ASP A 660 -32.11 -14.72 5.38
C ASP A 660 -33.47 -14.01 5.60
N SER A 661 -34.41 -14.64 6.31
CA SER A 661 -35.75 -14.09 6.60
C SER A 661 -35.77 -12.98 7.66
N GLY A 662 -34.63 -12.69 8.32
CA GLY A 662 -34.57 -11.73 9.42
C GLY A 662 -33.17 -11.15 9.66
N PHE A 663 -33.07 -10.27 10.67
CA PHE A 663 -31.81 -9.59 10.98
C PHE A 663 -30.75 -10.58 11.51
N SER A 664 -29.66 -10.71 10.77
CA SER A 664 -28.49 -11.50 11.14
C SER A 664 -27.24 -10.62 11.12
N VAL A 665 -26.32 -10.88 12.04
CA VAL A 665 -25.10 -10.07 12.21
C VAL A 665 -23.93 -10.88 11.66
N PRO A 666 -23.10 -10.31 10.76
CA PRO A 666 -21.94 -11.02 10.20
C PRO A 666 -21.08 -11.66 11.31
N PRO A 667 -20.79 -12.97 11.23
CA PRO A 667 -20.03 -13.65 12.27
C PRO A 667 -18.59 -13.14 12.31
N ILE A 668 -18.12 -12.83 13.51
CA ILE A 668 -16.73 -12.47 13.76
C ILE A 668 -15.99 -13.77 14.11
N GLU A 669 -14.99 -14.14 13.33
CA GLU A 669 -14.11 -15.28 13.66
C GLU A 669 -12.91 -14.82 14.52
N THR A 670 -12.46 -15.69 15.41
CA THR A 670 -11.22 -15.54 16.16
C THR A 670 -10.05 -16.21 15.43
N GLU A 671 -8.81 -15.95 15.86
CA GLU A 671 -7.59 -16.56 15.30
C GLU A 671 -7.61 -18.10 15.29
N ASN A 672 -8.39 -18.72 16.19
CA ASN A 672 -8.55 -20.18 16.30
C ASN A 672 -9.69 -20.74 15.42
N GLY A 673 -10.38 -19.92 14.64
CA GLY A 673 -11.56 -20.31 13.85
C GLY A 673 -12.87 -20.45 14.66
N GLU A 674 -12.84 -20.27 15.99
CA GLU A 674 -14.07 -20.16 16.78
C GLU A 674 -14.74 -18.80 16.55
N LEU A 675 -16.07 -18.78 16.54
CA LEU A 675 -16.83 -17.53 16.43
C LEU A 675 -16.78 -16.72 17.74
N TYR A 676 -16.73 -15.40 17.62
CA TYR A 676 -16.76 -14.47 18.74
C TYR A 676 -18.20 -14.17 19.17
N VAL A 677 -18.57 -14.72 20.32
CA VAL A 677 -19.79 -14.40 21.06
C VAL A 677 -19.47 -14.03 22.50
N GLU A 678 -20.37 -13.27 23.10
CA GLU A 678 -20.36 -12.81 24.48
C GLU A 678 -21.52 -13.49 25.24
N VAL A 679 -21.47 -13.51 26.57
CA VAL A 679 -22.51 -14.11 27.42
C VAL A 679 -23.08 -13.02 28.32
N HIS A 680 -24.38 -12.78 28.20
CA HIS A 680 -25.10 -11.69 28.85
C HIS A 680 -26.10 -12.24 29.89
N HIS A 681 -26.12 -11.68 31.11
CA HIS A 681 -27.12 -12.04 32.13
C HIS A 681 -28.51 -11.44 31.80
N ILE A 682 -29.56 -12.25 31.88
CA ILE A 682 -30.94 -11.87 31.54
C ILE A 682 -31.51 -10.94 32.62
N LYS A 683 -31.61 -11.40 33.87
CA LYS A 683 -31.79 -10.54 35.05
C LYS A 683 -30.44 -9.91 35.42
N GLN A 684 -30.39 -8.59 35.60
CA GLN A 684 -29.16 -7.86 35.92
C GLN A 684 -28.84 -7.92 37.42
N VAL A 685 -27.53 -7.99 37.75
CA VAL A 685 -26.98 -8.09 39.12
C VAL A 685 -27.56 -7.03 40.08
N SER A 686 -27.83 -5.82 39.58
CA SER A 686 -28.33 -4.68 40.38
C SER A 686 -29.80 -4.81 40.82
N GLU A 687 -30.57 -5.73 40.25
CA GLU A 687 -32.00 -5.92 40.58
C GLU A 687 -32.24 -7.10 41.52
N ALA A 688 -31.31 -8.06 41.61
CA ALA A 688 -31.39 -9.20 42.52
C ALA A 688 -31.14 -8.85 44.00
N PHE A 689 -30.65 -7.64 44.31
CA PHE A 689 -30.52 -7.13 45.69
C PHE A 689 -31.84 -6.57 46.26
N LYS A 690 -32.99 -7.00 45.74
CA LYS A 690 -34.33 -6.50 46.14
C LYS A 690 -35.37 -7.59 46.46
N SER A 691 -35.03 -8.87 46.33
CA SER A 691 -35.86 -9.99 46.78
C SER A 691 -35.21 -10.69 47.97
N ASP A 692 -36.00 -11.07 48.97
CA ASP A 692 -35.53 -11.79 50.17
C ASP A 692 -35.35 -13.30 49.93
N ASP A 693 -35.72 -13.80 48.75
CA ASP A 693 -35.71 -15.22 48.40
C ASP A 693 -34.27 -15.72 48.18
N GLU A 694 -33.87 -16.77 48.90
CA GLU A 694 -32.51 -17.34 48.85
C GLU A 694 -32.13 -17.83 47.44
N SER A 695 -33.13 -18.22 46.63
CA SER A 695 -32.94 -18.71 45.27
C SER A 695 -32.53 -17.63 44.25
N ASP A 696 -32.95 -16.37 44.43
CA ASP A 696 -32.58 -15.24 43.55
C ASP A 696 -31.12 -14.78 43.74
N LYS A 697 -30.46 -15.19 44.83
CA LYS A 697 -29.06 -14.84 45.14
C LYS A 697 -28.04 -15.47 44.18
N LEU A 698 -28.47 -16.42 43.34
CA LEU A 698 -27.63 -17.15 42.37
C LEU A 698 -27.77 -16.62 40.92
N ILE A 699 -27.49 -15.32 40.75
CA ILE A 699 -27.52 -14.62 39.44
C ILE A 699 -26.68 -15.33 38.36
N ASP A 700 -25.56 -15.94 38.74
CA ASP A 700 -24.63 -16.70 37.88
C ASP A 700 -25.14 -18.12 37.51
N ASN A 701 -26.43 -18.24 37.22
CA ASN A 701 -27.09 -19.48 36.82
C ASN A 701 -27.11 -19.61 35.29
N TYR A 702 -26.87 -20.82 34.75
CA TYR A 702 -26.94 -21.06 33.31
C TYR A 702 -28.31 -20.73 32.70
N LYS A 703 -29.40 -20.81 33.49
CA LYS A 703 -30.77 -20.39 33.09
C LYS A 703 -30.98 -18.87 33.05
N ASN A 704 -30.04 -18.07 33.57
CA ASN A 704 -30.11 -16.62 33.63
C ASN A 704 -29.10 -15.93 32.67
N VAL A 705 -28.59 -16.65 31.66
CA VAL A 705 -27.64 -16.09 30.70
C VAL A 705 -27.99 -16.45 29.25
N ILE A 706 -27.55 -15.64 28.29
CA ILE A 706 -27.74 -15.87 26.85
C ILE A 706 -26.45 -15.67 26.07
N VAL A 707 -26.24 -16.48 25.03
CA VAL A 707 -25.10 -16.37 24.10
C VAL A 707 -25.46 -15.44 22.93
N VAL A 708 -24.70 -14.34 22.77
CA VAL A 708 -25.00 -13.26 21.82
C VAL A 708 -23.76 -12.76 21.09
N CYS A 709 -23.91 -12.25 19.86
CA CYS A 709 -22.84 -11.50 19.20
C CYS A 709 -22.67 -10.11 19.83
N SER A 710 -21.53 -9.45 19.59
CA SER A 710 -21.20 -8.16 20.21
C SER A 710 -22.13 -7.00 19.83
N TYR A 711 -22.84 -7.10 18.71
CA TYR A 711 -23.96 -6.21 18.38
C TYR A 711 -25.14 -6.45 19.32
N HIS A 712 -25.66 -7.68 19.36
CA HIS A 712 -26.82 -8.03 20.18
C HIS A 712 -26.56 -7.87 21.69
N HIS A 713 -25.33 -8.05 22.15
CA HIS A 713 -24.94 -7.77 23.53
C HIS A 713 -25.13 -6.29 23.91
N LYS A 714 -24.66 -5.37 23.05
CA LYS A 714 -24.89 -3.92 23.23
C LYS A 714 -26.37 -3.55 23.07
N TYR A 715 -27.06 -4.20 22.14
CA TYR A 715 -28.50 -3.99 21.91
C TYR A 715 -29.33 -4.36 23.15
N LEU A 716 -29.08 -5.53 23.75
CA LEU A 716 -29.72 -5.97 25.02
C LEU A 716 -29.44 -5.00 26.17
N HIS A 717 -28.23 -4.43 26.25
CA HIS A 717 -27.88 -3.47 27.31
C HIS A 717 -28.54 -2.10 27.17
N TYR A 718 -28.58 -1.53 25.96
CA TYR A 718 -28.83 -0.09 25.78
C TYR A 718 -30.09 0.27 24.99
N HIS A 719 -30.53 -0.59 24.06
CA HIS A 719 -31.67 -0.24 23.19
C HIS A 719 -32.98 -0.20 23.99
N LEU A 720 -33.74 0.89 23.82
CA LEU A 720 -34.98 1.21 24.56
C LEU A 720 -34.93 0.94 26.08
N GLY A 721 -33.82 1.32 26.73
CA GLY A 721 -33.64 1.18 28.18
C GLY A 721 -33.23 -0.22 28.64
N GLY A 722 -32.90 -1.10 27.70
CA GLY A 722 -32.42 -2.46 27.91
C GLY A 722 -33.55 -3.50 27.93
N PHE A 723 -33.18 -4.73 27.57
CA PHE A 723 -34.03 -5.91 27.56
C PHE A 723 -33.71 -6.77 28.80
N LYS A 724 -34.73 -7.03 29.64
CA LYS A 724 -34.55 -7.59 31.00
C LYS A 724 -35.48 -8.77 31.34
N GLU A 725 -36.45 -9.03 30.49
CA GLU A 725 -37.54 -9.99 30.70
C GLU A 725 -37.63 -10.87 29.45
N ILE A 726 -37.87 -12.17 29.63
CA ILE A 726 -38.20 -13.10 28.54
C ILE A 726 -39.67 -13.49 28.68
N ILE A 727 -40.46 -13.15 27.68
CA ILE A 727 -41.87 -13.53 27.54
C ILE A 727 -42.01 -14.65 26.52
N GLN A 728 -43.08 -15.42 26.63
CA GLN A 728 -43.55 -16.32 25.57
C GLN A 728 -44.77 -15.70 24.89
N LYS A 729 -44.87 -15.82 23.56
CA LYS A 729 -46.06 -15.40 22.81
C LYS A 729 -46.92 -16.61 22.43
N GLU A 730 -48.08 -16.32 21.84
CA GLU A 730 -49.08 -17.31 21.38
C GLU A 730 -48.52 -18.32 20.34
N ASP A 731 -47.43 -17.96 19.65
CA ASP A 731 -46.67 -18.85 18.75
C ASP A 731 -45.76 -19.86 19.48
N GLY A 732 -45.78 -19.85 20.81
CA GLY A 732 -44.93 -20.67 21.69
C GLY A 732 -43.46 -20.25 21.71
N GLN A 733 -43.06 -19.21 20.96
CA GLN A 733 -41.68 -18.76 20.87
C GLN A 733 -41.33 -17.81 22.01
N LEU A 734 -40.04 -17.77 22.38
CA LEU A 734 -39.52 -16.86 23.40
C LEU A 734 -39.06 -15.54 22.76
N TYR A 735 -39.38 -14.43 23.43
CA TYR A 735 -38.96 -13.09 23.05
C TYR A 735 -38.43 -12.36 24.28
N PHE A 736 -37.33 -11.61 24.14
CA PHE A 736 -37.02 -10.55 25.10
C PHE A 736 -38.02 -9.41 24.99
N LYS A 737 -38.26 -8.70 26.09
CA LYS A 737 -39.07 -7.48 26.17
C LYS A 737 -38.22 -6.33 26.73
N SER A 738 -38.23 -5.18 26.06
CA SER A 738 -37.53 -3.96 26.50
C SER A 738 -38.37 -3.18 27.53
N LYS A 739 -37.74 -2.25 28.25
CA LYS A 739 -38.45 -1.36 29.18
C LYS A 739 -39.56 -0.53 28.53
N LEU A 740 -39.49 -0.31 27.21
CA LEU A 740 -40.48 0.45 26.44
C LEU A 740 -41.39 -0.46 25.59
N GLY A 741 -41.41 -1.77 25.84
CA GLY A 741 -42.39 -2.72 25.30
C GLY A 741 -42.06 -3.34 23.94
N GLU A 742 -40.94 -2.99 23.31
CA GLU A 742 -40.49 -3.67 22.08
C GLU A 742 -40.06 -5.11 22.39
N THR A 743 -40.27 -6.03 21.45
CA THR A 743 -39.99 -7.47 21.63
C THR A 743 -38.99 -8.01 20.61
N LEU A 744 -37.93 -8.65 21.07
CA LEU A 744 -36.85 -9.23 20.24
C LEU A 744 -36.88 -10.76 20.32
N LYS A 745 -37.00 -11.47 19.18
CA LYS A 745 -37.17 -12.93 19.14
C LYS A 745 -35.88 -13.67 19.52
N ILE A 746 -36.02 -14.76 20.28
CA ILE A 746 -34.97 -15.77 20.46
C ILE A 746 -35.15 -16.85 19.39
N PHE A 747 -34.19 -16.96 18.46
CA PHE A 747 -34.26 -17.90 17.33
C PHE A 747 -33.71 -19.28 17.67
N THR A 748 -32.76 -19.38 18.59
CA THR A 748 -32.16 -20.66 19.01
C THR A 748 -32.16 -20.78 20.53
N ASN A 749 -32.78 -21.84 21.04
CA ASN A 749 -32.88 -22.10 22.47
C ASN A 749 -32.78 -23.60 22.78
N TYR A 750 -31.90 -23.93 23.72
CA TYR A 750 -31.69 -25.28 24.26
C TYR A 750 -31.77 -25.34 25.80
N HIS A 751 -31.93 -24.22 26.51
CA HIS A 751 -31.85 -24.22 27.99
C HIS A 751 -32.69 -23.16 28.71
N LEU A 752 -33.21 -22.14 28.00
CA LEU A 752 -34.07 -21.11 28.58
C LEU A 752 -35.52 -21.61 28.62
N THR A 753 -36.22 -21.26 29.69
CA THR A 753 -37.67 -21.42 29.81
C THR A 753 -38.29 -20.05 30.00
N SER A 754 -39.54 -19.89 29.56
CA SER A 754 -40.35 -18.74 29.96
C SER A 754 -40.50 -18.70 31.48
N THR A 755 -40.34 -17.51 32.07
CA THR A 755 -40.79 -17.23 33.42
C THR A 755 -42.31 -17.01 33.36
N ASN A 756 -43.07 -18.09 33.48
CA ASN A 756 -44.52 -18.05 33.36
C ASN A 756 -45.18 -17.34 34.55
N THR A 757 -45.93 -16.28 34.22
CA THR A 757 -47.21 -15.88 34.84
C THR A 757 -47.29 -15.81 36.37
N ASP A 758 -47.37 -14.58 36.88
CA ASP A 758 -48.40 -14.20 37.85
C ASP A 758 -49.41 -13.25 37.16
N ASN A 759 -50.62 -13.11 37.75
CA ASN A 759 -51.68 -12.19 37.28
C ASN A 759 -51.64 -10.86 38.04
#